data_AF-A0A2S8RAH1-F1
#
_entry.id   AF-A0A2S8RAH1-F1
#
_cell.length_a   1.000
_cell.length_b   1.000
_cell.length_c   1.000
_cell.angle_alpha   90.00
_cell.angle_beta   90.00
_cell.angle_gamma   90.00
#
_symmetry.space_group_name_H-M   'P 1'
#
loop_
_entity.id
_entity.type
_entity.pdbx_description
1 polymer ?
#
loop_
_entity_poly.entity_id
_entity_poly.type
_entity_poly.pdbx_seq_one_letter_code
_entity_poly.pdbx_strand_id
1 'polypeptide(L)'
;MGNKISETDANGNEVLYKYNSNGCMTSKTEIDKVTGKEIKTEYIYDSMNRLIGMIDGNGKSIRIEYNAAGQQSALIDKTGNRTEYEYDAFGNLILVRYADGTTEKSTYDAEGRETSSTDRLGRTTRYEYDKLGRLIKTINPDGSCVENEYDPLGRIISVKDERGNVTKYKYDEVGNTTEVIDALGNVTKYEYDKNGNRTKMIDANGNVITFEYDSDNNPVRTIFPDGTYTSYEYNSIGQKISERDQAGLITVYEYDAAGRVTKVIDPLGNETCFEYDAKGNRISQTDANGNKVRFEYDKIGNVTKQILPLGYEEVITYDGEGRVTSKTDFNGNKIEFEYDVDGNLIKKTYPDGKSEVYTYTLSGQRESVTDERGTTYYEYDLMDRLIKQINPDGTQITYTYDKAGNCTSVTVPSGTTYYTYDELNRLKSVTDPDGNTTTYTYDAIGNRKSVTYPNKTTTEYEYDYLSRLISLLNRNEAGEIISSYKYTLGPAGNRIRTEENNGRVIKYTYDDTYKLIKEEIENPDGDKTIIEYTYDAVGNRLSKSVNGVVTEYTYDENNRLITEGQTVYTYDKNGNTLSKKTNTGEEVTYTYDYNNRLTKVNITGAKDASTVEYAYNVDGIRVQKVVDGIEVTNYLVDENRLYAQVLEERDGEGNLTVSYIYGDDLISQKRGDSFSYYHYDGIGSTRALTDIHGNITDTYTYDSFGMLTSRTGTTENDYLFTGEQYDANVNFYYLRARYMNPALGRFLTMDSWGGIITDPITLHKYLYADCDPVNKIDPSGHFSILGTLALVTYTVSIAAIALPVFAGIYLTIVNKVSVLDYISALCSEDVWIEAAIGIGMGAVLGLGIKAIAKKLACEVVAFIGVIMSLWSLYQSIDLSINMIKGGVSREQAARYLTVLTATIILTTIIGKVCFTEDTLIKTEDGYKEIKDIEVGDLVYSEDPLTGEKGLKRVTNVFVNETSVLVRIYVEDEEIETTPTHPFWVIGKGWVAAGDIEAGLA
;
A
#
# COMPACT_ATOMS: atom_id res chain seq x y z
N MET A 1 10.25 -42.97 -3.67
CA MET A 1 10.31 -42.11 -2.47
C MET A 1 8.90 -42.04 -1.89
N GLY A 2 8.74 -42.15 -0.57
CA GLY A 2 7.42 -42.18 0.06
C GLY A 2 6.83 -40.78 0.22
N ASN A 3 5.50 -40.67 0.24
CA ASN A 3 4.81 -39.41 0.53
C ASN A 3 5.00 -39.02 2.00
N LYS A 4 5.12 -37.72 2.25
CA LYS A 4 5.29 -37.14 3.59
C LYS A 4 3.98 -37.26 4.38
N ILE A 5 3.87 -38.23 5.29
CA ILE A 5 2.61 -38.50 6.04
C ILE A 5 2.41 -37.60 7.26
N SER A 6 3.48 -36.97 7.76
CA SER A 6 3.41 -35.96 8.80
C SER A 6 4.61 -35.01 8.75
N GLU A 7 4.44 -33.85 9.37
CA GLU A 7 5.51 -32.97 9.81
C GLU A 7 5.21 -32.42 11.18
N THR A 8 6.27 -32.00 11.84
CA THR A 8 6.17 -31.24 13.08
C THR A 8 6.91 -29.94 12.86
N ASP A 9 6.25 -28.82 13.13
CA ASP A 9 6.89 -27.50 13.05
C ASP A 9 7.83 -27.27 14.24
N ALA A 10 8.54 -26.15 14.23
CA ALA A 10 9.50 -25.81 15.26
C ALA A 10 8.86 -25.59 16.66
N ASN A 11 7.54 -25.38 16.70
CA ASN A 11 6.76 -25.20 17.92
C ASN A 11 6.13 -26.51 18.43
N GLY A 12 6.38 -27.63 17.74
CA GLY A 12 5.85 -28.94 18.11
C GLY A 12 4.45 -29.24 17.56
N ASN A 13 3.86 -28.35 16.76
CA ASN A 13 2.57 -28.60 16.12
C ASN A 13 2.71 -29.63 15.01
N GLU A 14 1.70 -30.46 14.84
CA GLU A 14 1.77 -31.59 13.92
C GLU A 14 0.83 -31.38 12.75
N VAL A 15 1.35 -31.49 11.53
CA VAL A 15 0.52 -31.55 10.33
C VAL A 15 0.53 -32.98 9.82
N LEU A 16 -0.64 -33.59 9.75
CA LEU A 16 -0.84 -34.92 9.21
C LEU A 16 -1.34 -34.84 7.77
N TYR A 17 -0.79 -35.68 6.92
CA TYR A 17 -1.14 -35.76 5.51
C TYR A 17 -1.68 -37.14 5.19
N LYS A 18 -2.82 -37.19 4.49
CA LYS A 18 -3.35 -38.43 3.91
C LYS A 18 -3.28 -38.36 2.41
N TYR A 19 -3.01 -39.50 1.79
CA TYR A 19 -2.89 -39.64 0.34
C TYR A 19 -3.76 -40.78 -0.15
N ASN A 20 -4.23 -40.69 -1.39
CA ASN A 20 -4.85 -41.82 -2.09
C ASN A 20 -3.78 -42.79 -2.62
N SER A 21 -4.21 -43.91 -3.23
CA SER A 21 -3.33 -44.92 -3.82
C SER A 21 -2.44 -44.39 -4.95
N ASN A 22 -2.83 -43.27 -5.55
CA ASN A 22 -2.11 -42.62 -6.66
C ASN A 22 -1.15 -41.53 -6.16
N GLY A 23 -1.06 -41.34 -4.83
CA GLY A 23 -0.14 -40.40 -4.21
C GLY A 23 -0.64 -38.96 -4.14
N CYS A 24 -1.90 -38.68 -4.45
CA CYS A 24 -2.50 -37.34 -4.29
C CYS A 24 -2.95 -37.12 -2.85
N MET A 25 -2.67 -35.94 -2.29
CA MET A 25 -3.02 -35.60 -0.91
C MET A 25 -4.53 -35.43 -0.78
N THR A 26 -5.22 -36.31 -0.06
CA THR A 26 -6.68 -36.29 0.17
C THR A 26 -7.09 -35.50 1.41
N SER A 27 -6.20 -35.32 2.38
CA SER A 27 -6.44 -34.40 3.48
C SER A 27 -5.15 -33.88 4.10
N LYS A 28 -5.19 -32.64 4.57
CA LYS A 28 -4.21 -32.02 5.47
C LYS A 28 -4.89 -31.77 6.81
N THR A 29 -4.33 -32.26 7.91
CA THR A 29 -4.85 -32.02 9.27
C THR A 29 -3.78 -31.33 10.08
N GLU A 30 -4.00 -30.07 10.42
CA GLU A 30 -3.12 -29.28 11.28
C GLU A 30 -3.60 -29.43 12.73
N ILE A 31 -2.70 -29.87 13.60
CA ILE A 31 -2.96 -30.17 15.02
C ILE A 31 -2.08 -29.24 15.85
N ASP A 32 -2.73 -28.32 16.55
CA ASP A 32 -2.09 -27.54 17.59
C ASP A 32 -1.89 -28.43 18.83
N LYS A 33 -0.63 -28.68 19.23
CA LYS A 33 -0.36 -29.56 20.39
C LYS A 33 -0.61 -28.91 21.74
N VAL A 34 -0.67 -27.58 21.80
CA VAL A 34 -0.93 -26.83 23.01
C VAL A 34 -2.43 -26.79 23.29
N THR A 35 -3.23 -26.48 22.27
CA THR A 35 -4.70 -26.35 22.42
C THR A 35 -5.46 -27.64 22.11
N GLY A 36 -4.84 -28.59 21.40
CA GLY A 36 -5.50 -29.79 20.89
C GLY A 36 -6.49 -29.52 19.75
N LYS A 37 -6.50 -28.30 19.20
CA LYS A 37 -7.39 -27.91 18.09
C LYS A 37 -6.92 -28.57 16.80
N GLU A 38 -7.83 -29.32 16.16
CA GLU A 38 -7.58 -29.94 14.86
C GLU A 38 -8.31 -29.19 13.74
N ILE A 39 -7.61 -28.91 12.66
CA ILE A 39 -8.13 -28.24 11.48
C ILE A 39 -7.85 -29.13 10.27
N LYS A 40 -8.91 -29.60 9.63
CA LYS A 40 -8.83 -30.53 8.50
C LYS A 40 -9.27 -29.84 7.22
N THR A 41 -8.39 -29.86 6.23
CA THR A 41 -8.70 -29.52 4.83
C THR A 41 -8.77 -30.81 4.04
N GLU A 42 -9.82 -31.00 3.24
CA GLU A 42 -10.02 -32.18 2.40
C GLU A 42 -9.90 -31.82 0.92
N TYR A 43 -9.32 -32.73 0.13
CA TYR A 43 -9.09 -32.56 -1.30
C TYR A 43 -9.72 -33.73 -2.05
N ILE A 44 -10.49 -33.41 -3.08
CA ILE A 44 -11.28 -34.35 -3.87
C ILE A 44 -10.67 -34.39 -5.27
N TYR A 45 -10.41 -35.59 -5.78
CA TYR A 45 -9.81 -35.80 -7.10
C TYR A 45 -10.71 -36.63 -8.00
N ASP A 46 -10.61 -36.43 -9.31
CA ASP A 46 -11.22 -37.31 -10.30
C ASP A 46 -10.39 -38.57 -10.56
N SER A 47 -10.87 -39.43 -11.48
CA SER A 47 -10.17 -40.65 -11.88
C SER A 47 -8.84 -40.42 -12.60
N MET A 48 -8.58 -39.19 -13.05
CA MET A 48 -7.33 -38.75 -13.68
C MET A 48 -6.38 -38.07 -12.68
N ASN A 49 -6.71 -38.10 -11.37
CA ASN A 49 -5.94 -37.47 -10.30
C ASN A 49 -5.86 -35.93 -10.36
N ARG A 50 -6.84 -35.28 -11.02
CA ARG A 50 -6.97 -33.83 -11.03
C ARG A 50 -7.86 -33.37 -9.86
N LEU A 51 -7.53 -32.24 -9.24
CA LEU A 51 -8.26 -31.70 -8.10
C LEU A 51 -9.63 -31.16 -8.56
N ILE A 52 -10.74 -31.79 -8.15
CA ILE A 52 -12.10 -31.36 -8.50
C ILE A 52 -12.84 -30.68 -7.35
N GLY A 53 -12.25 -30.62 -6.17
CA GLY A 53 -12.81 -29.85 -5.06
C GLY A 53 -11.91 -29.82 -3.84
N MET A 54 -12.12 -28.82 -3.01
CA MET A 54 -11.44 -28.66 -1.73
C MET A 54 -12.46 -28.21 -0.68
N ILE A 55 -12.43 -28.82 0.50
CA ILE A 55 -13.24 -28.45 1.66
C ILE A 55 -12.31 -27.89 2.72
N ASP A 56 -12.53 -26.65 3.15
CA ASP A 56 -11.70 -26.00 4.17
C ASP A 56 -12.06 -26.44 5.59
N GLY A 57 -11.28 -25.95 6.57
CA GLY A 57 -11.47 -26.27 7.98
C GLY A 57 -12.84 -25.87 8.57
N ASN A 58 -13.55 -24.95 7.93
CA ASN A 58 -14.90 -24.51 8.30
C ASN A 58 -15.99 -25.31 7.56
N GLY A 59 -15.63 -26.30 6.73
CA GLY A 59 -16.56 -27.14 5.97
C GLY A 59 -17.09 -26.48 4.70
N LYS A 60 -16.49 -25.38 4.25
CA LYS A 60 -16.86 -24.67 3.02
C LYS A 60 -16.05 -25.19 1.85
N SER A 61 -16.68 -25.34 0.68
CA SER A 61 -16.08 -26.08 -0.43
C SER A 61 -16.03 -25.29 -1.73
N ILE A 62 -14.94 -25.43 -2.47
CA ILE A 62 -14.87 -25.09 -3.90
C ILE A 62 -15.03 -26.35 -4.75
N ARG A 63 -15.50 -26.19 -5.99
CA ARG A 63 -15.52 -27.26 -6.99
C ARG A 63 -14.87 -26.78 -8.28
N ILE A 64 -14.07 -27.64 -8.88
CA ILE A 64 -13.33 -27.38 -10.13
C ILE A 64 -13.84 -28.37 -11.18
N GLU A 65 -14.14 -27.86 -12.37
CA GLU A 65 -14.51 -28.67 -13.53
C GLU A 65 -13.42 -28.55 -14.59
N TYR A 66 -13.20 -29.62 -15.36
CA TYR A 66 -12.20 -29.66 -16.41
C TYR A 66 -12.82 -30.01 -17.76
N ASN A 67 -12.31 -29.41 -18.83
CA ASN A 67 -12.65 -29.79 -20.20
C ASN A 67 -11.99 -31.14 -20.59
N ALA A 68 -12.31 -31.62 -21.79
CA ALA A 68 -11.76 -32.86 -22.34
C ALA A 68 -10.23 -32.82 -22.55
N ALA A 69 -9.65 -31.63 -22.73
CA ALA A 69 -8.21 -31.42 -22.89
C ALA A 69 -7.43 -31.38 -21.56
N GLY A 70 -8.11 -31.42 -20.41
CA GLY A 70 -7.44 -31.40 -19.11
C GLY A 70 -7.45 -30.06 -18.39
N GLN A 71 -7.96 -29.00 -19.01
CA GLN A 71 -7.87 -27.62 -18.52
C GLN A 71 -9.12 -27.26 -17.71
N GLN A 72 -8.96 -26.38 -16.71
CA GLN A 72 -10.06 -25.96 -15.83
C GLN A 72 -11.12 -25.22 -16.65
N SER A 73 -12.30 -25.81 -16.86
CA SER A 73 -13.41 -25.20 -17.59
C SER A 73 -14.33 -24.39 -16.69
N ALA A 74 -14.34 -24.67 -15.39
CA ALA A 74 -15.10 -23.87 -14.43
C ALA A 74 -14.58 -23.97 -13.00
N LEU A 75 -14.85 -22.91 -12.22
CA LEU A 75 -14.68 -22.85 -10.79
C LEU A 75 -16.02 -22.47 -10.15
N ILE A 76 -16.44 -23.22 -9.14
CA ILE A 76 -17.56 -22.87 -8.28
C ILE A 76 -16.98 -22.52 -6.91
N ASP A 77 -17.19 -21.28 -6.47
CA ASP A 77 -16.68 -20.76 -5.18
C ASP A 77 -17.47 -21.31 -3.97
N LYS A 78 -17.07 -20.94 -2.75
CA LYS A 78 -17.68 -21.45 -1.52
C LYS A 78 -19.07 -20.86 -1.25
N THR A 79 -19.48 -19.87 -2.03
CA THR A 79 -20.83 -19.32 -2.05
C THR A 79 -21.69 -19.85 -3.20
N GLY A 80 -21.12 -20.69 -4.08
CA GLY A 80 -21.82 -21.30 -5.20
C GLY A 80 -21.77 -20.50 -6.49
N ASN A 81 -21.02 -19.39 -6.56
CA ASN A 81 -20.87 -18.62 -7.78
C ASN A 81 -19.99 -19.38 -8.77
N ARG A 82 -20.40 -19.39 -10.03
CA ARG A 82 -19.74 -20.17 -11.09
C ARG A 82 -19.02 -19.25 -12.07
N THR A 83 -17.72 -19.49 -12.25
CA THR A 83 -16.87 -18.82 -13.25
C THR A 83 -16.43 -19.83 -14.31
N GLU A 84 -16.57 -19.49 -15.59
CA GLU A 84 -16.16 -20.31 -16.74
C GLU A 84 -14.89 -19.81 -17.39
N TYR A 85 -14.15 -20.74 -17.97
CA TYR A 85 -12.92 -20.48 -18.70
C TYR A 85 -12.97 -21.17 -20.06
N GLU A 86 -12.71 -20.42 -21.13
CA GLU A 86 -12.56 -20.96 -22.49
C GLU A 86 -11.14 -20.73 -22.99
N TYR A 87 -10.60 -21.72 -23.69
CA TYR A 87 -9.23 -21.73 -24.19
C TYR A 87 -9.20 -21.87 -25.70
N ASP A 88 -8.17 -21.34 -26.34
CA ASP A 88 -7.88 -21.65 -27.74
C ASP A 88 -7.28 -23.06 -27.92
N ALA A 89 -7.00 -23.44 -29.16
CA ALA A 89 -6.41 -24.75 -29.49
C ALA A 89 -4.99 -24.96 -28.95
N PHE A 90 -4.28 -23.89 -28.59
CA PHE A 90 -2.94 -23.92 -28.00
C PHE A 90 -2.97 -23.92 -26.46
N GLY A 91 -4.17 -23.75 -25.88
CA GLY A 91 -4.42 -23.78 -24.45
C GLY A 91 -4.31 -22.41 -23.77
N ASN A 92 -4.27 -21.32 -24.54
CA ASN A 92 -4.29 -19.97 -23.99
C ASN A 92 -5.72 -19.58 -23.57
N LEU A 93 -5.87 -18.89 -22.43
CA LEU A 93 -7.17 -18.47 -21.90
C LEU A 93 -7.73 -17.29 -22.71
N ILE A 94 -8.80 -17.50 -23.47
CA ILE A 94 -9.36 -16.48 -24.37
C ILE A 94 -10.66 -15.84 -23.87
N LEU A 95 -11.35 -16.49 -22.93
CA LEU A 95 -12.58 -15.96 -22.34
C LEU A 95 -12.71 -16.40 -20.88
N VAL A 96 -13.03 -15.45 -20.00
CA VAL A 96 -13.56 -15.72 -18.66
C VAL A 96 -15.02 -15.28 -18.64
N ARG A 97 -15.94 -16.10 -18.14
CA ARG A 97 -17.34 -15.70 -17.90
C ARG A 97 -17.67 -15.81 -16.42
N TYR A 98 -18.16 -14.72 -15.84
CA TYR A 98 -18.47 -14.64 -14.40
C TYR A 98 -19.89 -15.10 -14.11
N ALA A 99 -20.19 -15.27 -12.82
CA ALA A 99 -21.49 -15.69 -12.34
C ALA A 99 -22.62 -14.69 -12.66
N ASP A 100 -22.28 -13.42 -12.87
CA ASP A 100 -23.21 -12.38 -13.30
C ASP A 100 -23.48 -12.37 -14.83
N GLY A 101 -22.81 -13.26 -15.58
CA GLY A 101 -22.93 -13.39 -17.03
C GLY A 101 -22.00 -12.49 -17.86
N THR A 102 -21.24 -11.60 -17.22
CA THR A 102 -20.25 -10.74 -17.89
C THR A 102 -19.00 -11.52 -18.27
N THR A 103 -18.15 -10.92 -19.11
CA THR A 103 -16.98 -11.61 -19.66
C THR A 103 -15.75 -10.74 -19.76
N GLU A 104 -14.58 -11.36 -19.62
CA GLU A 104 -13.28 -10.81 -20.03
C GLU A 104 -12.71 -11.64 -21.17
N LYS A 105 -11.90 -11.02 -22.03
CA LYS A 105 -11.32 -11.65 -23.22
C LYS A 105 -9.85 -11.34 -23.34
N SER A 106 -9.09 -12.31 -23.85
CA SER A 106 -7.69 -12.09 -24.25
C SER A 106 -7.45 -12.64 -25.64
N THR A 107 -6.51 -12.02 -26.36
CA THR A 107 -6.02 -12.51 -27.65
C THR A 107 -4.52 -12.77 -27.56
N TYR A 108 -4.03 -13.71 -28.36
CA TYR A 108 -2.62 -14.12 -28.35
C TYR A 108 -2.05 -14.13 -29.76
N ASP A 109 -0.75 -13.96 -29.90
CA ASP A 109 -0.04 -14.23 -31.14
C ASP A 109 0.27 -15.73 -31.32
N ALA A 110 0.93 -16.07 -32.44
CA ALA A 110 1.28 -17.45 -32.77
C ALA A 110 2.24 -18.11 -31.78
N GLU A 111 2.98 -17.30 -31.01
CA GLU A 111 3.89 -17.76 -29.96
C GLU A 111 3.22 -17.82 -28.57
N GLY A 112 1.91 -17.55 -28.48
CA GLY A 112 1.15 -17.60 -27.23
C GLY A 112 1.33 -16.38 -26.32
N ARG A 113 1.87 -15.27 -26.83
CA ARG A 113 2.01 -14.02 -26.06
C ARG A 113 0.73 -13.21 -26.17
N GLU A 114 0.25 -12.68 -25.05
CA GLU A 114 -1.00 -11.89 -25.03
C GLU A 114 -0.84 -10.59 -25.81
N THR A 115 -1.65 -10.38 -26.84
CA THR A 115 -1.64 -9.19 -27.72
C THR A 115 -2.73 -8.18 -27.37
N SER A 116 -3.80 -8.62 -26.71
CA SER A 116 -4.78 -7.72 -26.12
C SER A 116 -5.53 -8.38 -24.97
N SER A 117 -5.97 -7.53 -24.05
CA SER A 117 -6.81 -7.89 -22.91
C SER A 117 -8.01 -6.95 -22.88
N THR A 118 -9.22 -7.51 -22.82
CA THR A 118 -10.48 -6.76 -22.78
C THR A 118 -11.21 -7.09 -21.47
N ASP A 119 -11.46 -6.06 -20.67
CA ASP A 119 -12.12 -6.22 -19.37
C ASP A 119 -13.66 -6.37 -19.48
N ARG A 120 -14.33 -6.52 -18.32
CA ARG A 120 -15.79 -6.68 -18.21
C ARG A 120 -16.60 -5.47 -18.71
N LEU A 121 -15.98 -4.30 -18.86
CA LEU A 121 -16.59 -3.10 -19.45
C LEU A 121 -16.35 -3.02 -20.98
N GLY A 122 -15.60 -3.96 -21.57
CA GLY A 122 -15.25 -3.94 -22.98
C GLY A 122 -14.06 -3.04 -23.31
N ARG A 123 -13.33 -2.54 -22.32
CA ARG A 123 -12.16 -1.68 -22.49
C ARG A 123 -10.95 -2.56 -22.81
N THR A 124 -10.15 -2.17 -23.80
CA THR A 124 -9.09 -3.03 -24.34
C THR A 124 -7.71 -2.42 -24.18
N THR A 125 -6.82 -3.13 -23.48
CA THR A 125 -5.38 -2.88 -23.43
C THR A 125 -4.70 -3.73 -24.50
N ARG A 126 -3.71 -3.18 -25.22
CA ARG A 126 -2.96 -3.89 -26.26
C ARG A 126 -1.48 -3.95 -25.93
N TYR A 127 -0.83 -5.02 -26.38
CA TYR A 127 0.59 -5.26 -26.14
C TYR A 127 1.31 -5.50 -27.47
N GLU A 128 2.45 -4.85 -27.65
CA GLU A 128 3.32 -5.06 -28.80
C GLU A 128 4.67 -5.62 -28.34
N TYR A 129 5.15 -6.63 -29.07
CA TYR A 129 6.41 -7.31 -28.79
C TYR A 129 7.39 -7.12 -29.95
N ASP A 130 8.68 -7.14 -29.64
CA ASP A 130 9.70 -7.28 -30.68
C ASP A 130 9.83 -8.71 -31.19
N LYS A 131 10.72 -8.92 -32.17
CA LYS A 131 10.97 -10.25 -32.77
C LYS A 131 11.54 -11.27 -31.79
N LEU A 132 12.05 -10.84 -30.64
CA LEU A 132 12.55 -11.71 -29.57
C LEU A 132 11.48 -11.97 -28.50
N GLY A 133 10.25 -11.45 -28.67
CA GLY A 133 9.14 -11.62 -27.74
C GLY A 133 9.19 -10.71 -26.52
N ARG A 134 9.99 -9.64 -26.54
CA ARG A 134 10.09 -8.68 -25.44
C ARG A 134 9.04 -7.59 -25.61
N LEU A 135 8.35 -7.21 -24.53
CA LEU A 135 7.28 -6.20 -24.53
C LEU A 135 7.85 -4.81 -24.80
N ILE A 136 7.61 -4.27 -25.99
CA ILE A 136 8.10 -2.94 -26.40
C ILE A 136 7.05 -1.83 -26.21
N LYS A 137 5.77 -2.18 -26.14
CA LYS A 137 4.70 -1.19 -25.99
C LYS A 137 3.47 -1.75 -25.30
N THR A 138 2.95 -1.01 -24.34
CA THR A 138 1.63 -1.22 -23.73
C THR A 138 0.75 -0.05 -24.11
N ILE A 139 -0.43 -0.31 -24.69
CA ILE A 139 -1.40 0.70 -25.12
C ILE A 139 -2.66 0.53 -24.29
N ASN A 140 -2.94 1.52 -23.45
CA ASN A 140 -4.09 1.56 -22.56
C ASN A 140 -5.41 1.80 -23.33
N PRO A 141 -6.58 1.54 -22.72
CA PRO A 141 -7.89 1.77 -23.33
C PRO A 141 -8.14 3.19 -23.85
N ASP A 142 -7.55 4.22 -23.23
CA ASP A 142 -7.65 5.61 -23.65
C ASP A 142 -6.64 6.00 -24.76
N GLY A 143 -5.82 5.05 -25.22
CA GLY A 143 -4.78 5.23 -26.23
C GLY A 143 -3.47 5.84 -25.70
N SER A 144 -3.36 6.11 -24.40
CA SER A 144 -2.07 6.36 -23.76
C SER A 144 -1.18 5.11 -23.84
N CYS A 145 0.14 5.27 -23.80
CA CYS A 145 1.04 4.14 -23.94
C CYS A 145 2.39 4.33 -23.26
N VAL A 146 2.95 3.23 -22.77
CA VAL A 146 4.33 3.12 -22.29
C VAL A 146 5.16 2.37 -23.33
N GLU A 147 6.37 2.84 -23.63
CA GLU A 147 7.28 2.19 -24.57
C GLU A 147 8.59 1.81 -23.88
N ASN A 148 9.10 0.60 -24.17
CA ASN A 148 10.35 0.06 -23.64
C ASN A 148 11.36 -0.16 -24.77
N GLU A 149 12.61 0.19 -24.53
CA GLU A 149 13.73 -0.17 -25.40
C GLU A 149 14.70 -1.08 -24.65
N TYR A 150 15.25 -2.07 -25.36
CA TYR A 150 16.13 -3.09 -24.79
C TYR A 150 17.50 -3.09 -25.45
N ASP A 151 18.52 -3.44 -24.68
CA ASP A 151 19.83 -3.80 -25.23
C ASP A 151 19.82 -5.22 -25.86
N PRO A 152 20.94 -5.66 -26.49
CA PRO A 152 21.03 -7.01 -27.05
C PRO A 152 20.93 -8.15 -26.03
N LEU A 153 21.11 -7.88 -24.73
CA LEU A 153 20.98 -8.85 -23.65
C LEU A 153 19.55 -8.91 -23.07
N GLY A 154 18.62 -8.08 -23.57
CA GLY A 154 17.24 -8.05 -23.08
C GLY A 154 17.01 -7.19 -21.85
N ARG A 155 17.95 -6.31 -21.50
CA ARG A 155 17.81 -5.37 -20.37
C ARG A 155 17.22 -4.05 -20.86
N ILE A 156 16.35 -3.44 -20.06
CA ILE A 156 15.67 -2.18 -20.40
C ILE A 156 16.66 -1.02 -20.37
N ILE A 157 16.90 -0.34 -21.49
CA ILE A 157 17.81 0.83 -21.54
C ILE A 157 17.07 2.16 -21.60
N SER A 158 15.76 2.13 -21.91
CA SER A 158 14.92 3.31 -22.03
C SER A 158 13.48 2.93 -21.73
N VAL A 159 12.79 3.75 -20.94
CA VAL A 159 11.33 3.69 -20.75
C VAL A 159 10.78 5.07 -21.08
N LYS A 160 9.77 5.11 -21.93
CA LYS A 160 9.01 6.32 -22.27
C LYS A 160 7.62 6.21 -21.68
N ASP A 161 7.25 7.15 -20.80
CA ASP A 161 5.94 7.20 -20.16
C ASP A 161 4.84 7.68 -21.13
N GLU A 162 3.60 7.70 -20.63
CA GLU A 162 2.40 8.08 -21.38
C GLU A 162 2.38 9.54 -21.86
N ARG A 163 3.21 10.41 -21.25
CA ARG A 163 3.41 11.81 -21.62
C ARG A 163 4.60 11.99 -22.56
N GLY A 164 5.39 10.94 -22.82
CA GLY A 164 6.56 10.96 -23.68
C GLY A 164 7.86 11.27 -22.95
N ASN A 165 7.86 11.35 -21.62
CA ASN A 165 9.06 11.57 -20.80
C ASN A 165 9.90 10.29 -20.78
N VAL A 166 11.23 10.43 -20.86
CA VAL A 166 12.14 9.29 -21.05
C VAL A 166 13.08 9.12 -19.86
N THR A 167 13.07 7.94 -19.25
CA THR A 167 14.06 7.49 -18.28
C THR A 167 15.00 6.48 -18.91
N LYS A 168 16.31 6.61 -18.67
CA LYS A 168 17.34 5.71 -19.23
C LYS A 168 18.11 4.97 -18.15
N TYR A 169 18.57 3.79 -18.51
CA TYR A 169 19.31 2.89 -17.61
C TYR A 169 20.65 2.51 -18.23
N LYS A 170 21.67 2.37 -17.37
CA LYS A 170 22.95 1.77 -17.72
C LYS A 170 23.25 0.61 -16.80
N TYR A 171 23.99 -0.35 -17.32
CA TYR A 171 24.32 -1.58 -16.62
C TYR A 171 25.81 -1.88 -16.66
N ASP A 172 26.28 -2.62 -15.66
CA ASP A 172 27.60 -3.27 -15.70
C ASP A 172 27.57 -4.54 -16.58
N GLU A 173 28.71 -5.23 -16.64
CA GLU A 173 28.87 -6.47 -17.43
C GLU A 173 28.04 -7.64 -16.90
N VAL A 174 27.67 -7.63 -15.61
CA VAL A 174 26.91 -8.73 -14.98
C VAL A 174 25.40 -8.44 -14.89
N GLY A 175 24.96 -7.23 -15.26
CA GLY A 175 23.55 -6.87 -15.33
C GLY A 175 23.03 -5.95 -14.23
N ASN A 176 23.89 -5.48 -13.31
CA ASN A 176 23.46 -4.53 -12.29
C ASN A 176 23.31 -3.12 -12.86
N THR A 177 22.27 -2.40 -12.47
CA THR A 177 22.02 -1.03 -12.89
C THR A 177 23.07 -0.09 -12.29
N THR A 178 23.94 0.52 -13.09
CA THR A 178 24.99 1.43 -12.61
C THR A 178 24.57 2.89 -12.66
N GLU A 179 23.66 3.28 -13.57
CA GLU A 179 23.14 4.63 -13.67
C GLU A 179 21.66 4.62 -14.04
N VAL A 180 20.91 5.54 -13.45
CA VAL A 180 19.54 5.90 -13.84
C VAL A 180 19.53 7.38 -14.19
N ILE A 181 19.02 7.71 -15.38
CA ILE A 181 18.94 9.08 -15.89
C ILE A 181 17.46 9.40 -16.06
N ASP A 182 16.95 10.34 -15.25
CA ASP A 182 15.54 10.74 -15.31
C ASP A 182 15.23 11.63 -16.54
N ALA A 183 13.95 11.99 -16.71
CA ALA A 183 13.50 12.79 -17.84
C ALA A 183 14.01 14.24 -17.84
N LEU A 184 14.48 14.75 -16.70
CA LEU A 184 15.15 16.05 -16.59
C LEU A 184 16.66 15.96 -16.82
N GLY A 185 17.21 14.74 -16.95
CA GLY A 185 18.63 14.48 -17.13
C GLY A 185 19.42 14.38 -15.83
N ASN A 186 18.76 14.33 -14.67
CA ASN A 186 19.42 14.07 -13.40
C ASN A 186 19.91 12.63 -13.36
N VAL A 187 21.08 12.40 -12.78
CA VAL A 187 21.75 11.09 -12.79
C VAL A 187 21.93 10.57 -11.38
N THR A 188 21.39 9.39 -11.12
CA THR A 188 21.68 8.60 -9.91
C THR A 188 22.60 7.44 -10.29
N LYS A 189 23.65 7.20 -9.50
CA LYS A 189 24.64 6.14 -9.76
C LYS A 189 24.69 5.12 -8.64
N TYR A 190 25.09 3.91 -9.00
CA TYR A 190 25.24 2.79 -8.07
C TYR A 190 26.56 2.06 -8.27
N GLU A 191 27.16 1.62 -7.16
CA GLU A 191 28.32 0.73 -7.14
C GLU A 191 27.94 -0.58 -6.45
N TYR A 192 28.53 -1.69 -6.89
CA TYR A 192 28.23 -3.04 -6.40
C TYR A 192 29.51 -3.77 -6.01
N ASP A 193 29.41 -4.68 -5.05
CA ASP A 193 30.46 -5.65 -4.77
C ASP A 193 30.42 -6.83 -5.75
N LYS A 194 31.31 -7.81 -5.56
CA LYS A 194 31.39 -9.01 -6.40
C LYS A 194 30.21 -9.97 -6.24
N ASN A 195 29.46 -9.84 -5.16
CA ASN A 195 28.27 -10.65 -4.88
C ASN A 195 27.00 -9.99 -5.45
N GLY A 196 27.10 -8.78 -6.02
CA GLY A 196 25.97 -8.02 -6.54
C GLY A 196 25.27 -7.17 -5.47
N ASN A 197 25.85 -7.02 -4.28
CA ASN A 197 25.29 -6.14 -3.26
C ASN A 197 25.63 -4.69 -3.58
N ARG A 198 24.65 -3.78 -3.48
CA ARG A 198 24.86 -2.35 -3.73
C ARG A 198 25.68 -1.74 -2.61
N THR A 199 26.93 -1.38 -2.87
CA THR A 199 27.82 -0.78 -1.87
C THR A 199 27.73 0.74 -1.81
N LYS A 200 27.31 1.41 -2.90
CA LYS A 200 27.06 2.86 -2.89
C LYS A 200 25.84 3.26 -3.71
N MET A 201 25.24 4.36 -3.30
CA MET A 201 24.34 5.19 -4.09
C MET A 201 24.89 6.62 -4.12
N ILE A 202 24.91 7.22 -5.30
CA ILE A 202 25.28 8.62 -5.50
C ILE A 202 24.08 9.31 -6.15
N ASP A 203 23.50 10.29 -5.50
CA ASP A 203 22.36 11.04 -6.05
C ASP A 203 22.79 12.10 -7.07
N ALA A 204 21.81 12.83 -7.62
CA ALA A 204 22.05 13.90 -8.59
C ALA A 204 22.78 15.12 -8.02
N ASN A 205 22.79 15.31 -6.69
CA ASN A 205 23.54 16.35 -6.01
C ASN A 205 24.98 15.92 -5.66
N GLY A 206 25.32 14.64 -5.88
CA GLY A 206 26.63 14.06 -5.54
C GLY A 206 26.74 13.58 -4.10
N ASN A 207 25.63 13.53 -3.34
CA ASN A 207 25.63 12.95 -2.00
C ASN A 207 25.79 11.44 -2.08
N VAL A 208 26.57 10.87 -1.17
CA VAL A 208 26.94 9.45 -1.19
C VAL A 208 26.36 8.73 0.03
N ILE A 209 25.59 7.68 -0.22
CA ILE A 209 25.18 6.69 0.78
C ILE A 209 26.00 5.42 0.55
N THR A 210 26.61 4.89 1.61
CA THR A 210 27.40 3.65 1.56
C THR A 210 26.68 2.56 2.34
N PHE A 211 26.67 1.34 1.80
CA PHE A 211 26.07 0.16 2.44
C PHE A 211 27.17 -0.87 2.71
N GLU A 212 27.17 -1.41 3.93
CA GLU A 212 28.07 -2.49 4.34
C GLU A 212 27.27 -3.76 4.60
N TYR A 213 27.83 -4.91 4.21
CA TYR A 213 27.19 -6.21 4.30
C TYR A 213 28.09 -7.19 5.07
N ASP A 214 27.48 -8.16 5.75
CA ASP A 214 28.21 -9.29 6.33
C ASP A 214 28.58 -10.35 5.27
N SER A 215 29.19 -11.46 5.72
CA SER A 215 29.56 -12.57 4.83
C SER A 215 28.38 -13.34 4.23
N ASP A 216 27.19 -13.20 4.80
CA ASP A 216 25.95 -13.82 4.35
C ASP A 216 25.12 -12.87 3.45
N ASN A 217 25.66 -11.67 3.14
CA ASN A 217 25.04 -10.59 2.38
C ASN A 217 23.87 -9.89 3.09
N ASN A 218 23.79 -9.98 4.42
CA ASN A 218 22.84 -9.16 5.18
C ASN A 218 23.39 -7.73 5.32
N PRO A 219 22.56 -6.69 5.15
CA PRO A 219 23.00 -5.31 5.33
C PRO A 219 23.27 -5.02 6.80
N VAL A 220 24.51 -4.77 7.19
CA VAL A 220 24.88 -4.51 8.60
C VAL A 220 25.03 -3.03 8.92
N ARG A 221 25.20 -2.18 7.90
CA ARG A 221 25.36 -0.74 8.10
C ARG A 221 24.95 0.07 6.88
N THR A 222 24.26 1.18 7.13
CA THR A 222 24.02 2.22 6.12
C THR A 222 24.66 3.51 6.62
N ILE A 223 25.64 4.03 5.89
CA ILE A 223 26.37 5.25 6.21
C ILE A 223 25.87 6.38 5.31
N PHE A 224 25.44 7.47 5.94
CA PHE A 224 24.84 8.61 5.28
C PHE A 224 25.89 9.70 4.95
N PRO A 225 25.58 10.68 4.09
CA PRO A 225 26.54 11.71 3.67
C PRO A 225 27.15 12.59 4.79
N ASP A 226 26.56 12.69 5.98
CA ASP A 226 27.21 13.31 7.17
C ASP A 226 28.20 12.42 7.89
N GLY A 227 28.23 11.12 7.58
CA GLY A 227 28.94 10.12 8.34
C GLY A 227 28.16 9.58 9.54
N THR A 228 26.90 10.01 9.78
CA THR A 228 25.98 9.24 10.63
C THR A 228 25.65 7.91 9.96
N TYR A 229 25.10 6.97 10.73
CA TYR A 229 24.79 5.66 10.20
C TYR A 229 23.70 4.96 11.00
N THR A 230 22.98 4.04 10.33
CA THR A 230 22.23 2.97 11.01
C THR A 230 23.04 1.68 10.96
N SER A 231 22.83 0.79 11.92
CA SER A 231 23.46 -0.54 11.91
C SER A 231 22.53 -1.63 12.44
N TYR A 232 22.75 -2.85 11.97
CA TYR A 232 21.88 -3.99 12.22
C TYR A 232 22.70 -5.19 12.67
N GLU A 233 22.15 -5.96 13.62
CA GLU A 233 22.71 -7.25 14.02
C GLU A 233 21.72 -8.36 13.68
N TYR A 234 22.26 -9.48 13.17
CA TYR A 234 21.47 -10.63 12.74
C TYR A 234 21.85 -11.87 13.53
N ASN A 235 20.89 -12.76 13.76
CA ASN A 235 21.15 -14.10 14.26
C ASN A 235 21.70 -15.02 13.13
N SER A 236 22.08 -16.26 13.47
CA SER A 236 22.68 -17.21 12.53
C SER A 236 21.75 -17.69 11.40
N ILE A 237 20.47 -17.30 11.42
CA ILE A 237 19.49 -17.60 10.36
C ILE A 237 19.04 -16.33 9.62
N GLY A 238 19.74 -15.20 9.80
CA GLY A 238 19.53 -13.97 9.04
C GLY A 238 18.39 -13.08 9.55
N GLN A 239 17.92 -13.27 10.79
CA GLN A 239 16.88 -12.40 11.37
C GLN A 239 17.49 -11.27 12.19
N LYS A 240 16.98 -10.05 12.01
CA LYS A 240 17.44 -8.83 12.69
C LYS A 240 17.13 -8.87 14.18
N ILE A 241 18.12 -9.08 15.03
CA ILE A 241 17.94 -9.11 16.49
C ILE A 241 18.19 -7.76 17.16
N SER A 242 18.85 -6.84 16.46
CA SER A 242 19.07 -5.48 16.95
C SER A 242 19.15 -4.48 15.81
N GLU A 243 18.61 -3.29 16.05
CA GLU A 243 18.74 -2.14 15.20
C GLU A 243 19.26 -0.95 16.00
N ARG A 244 20.23 -0.24 15.43
CA ARG A 244 20.73 1.04 15.91
C ARG A 244 20.38 2.13 14.92
N ASP A 245 19.72 3.17 15.42
CA ASP A 245 19.40 4.36 14.61
C ASP A 245 20.57 5.35 14.48
N GLN A 246 20.35 6.45 13.78
CA GLN A 246 21.37 7.49 13.56
C GLN A 246 21.77 8.25 14.84
N ALA A 247 20.95 8.24 15.90
CA ALA A 247 21.30 8.81 17.21
C ALA A 247 22.07 7.82 18.09
N GLY A 248 22.19 6.56 17.67
CA GLY A 248 22.86 5.50 18.39
C GLY A 248 21.96 4.77 19.39
N LEU A 249 20.65 5.02 19.36
CA LEU A 249 19.66 4.33 20.19
C LEU A 249 19.38 2.94 19.63
N ILE A 250 19.11 1.98 20.52
CA ILE A 250 19.05 0.55 20.17
C ILE A 250 17.69 -0.02 20.49
N THR A 251 17.08 -0.66 19.51
CA THR A 251 15.91 -1.53 19.67
C THR A 251 16.33 -2.99 19.51
N VAL A 252 15.79 -3.87 20.34
CA VAL A 252 16.12 -5.31 20.33
C VAL A 252 14.87 -6.14 20.05
N TYR A 253 15.05 -7.22 19.29
CA TYR A 253 13.99 -8.15 18.88
C TYR A 253 14.29 -9.56 19.36
N GLU A 254 13.29 -10.23 19.94
CA GLU A 254 13.34 -11.67 20.23
C GLU A 254 12.36 -12.42 19.32
N TYR A 255 12.76 -13.61 18.88
CA TYR A 255 11.99 -14.45 17.97
C TYR A 255 11.68 -15.81 18.58
N ASP A 256 10.52 -16.38 18.23
CA ASP A 256 10.29 -17.80 18.44
C ASP A 256 11.02 -18.67 17.40
N ALA A 257 10.92 -19.99 17.55
CA ALA A 257 11.57 -20.94 16.66
C ALA A 257 10.97 -20.97 15.24
N ALA A 258 9.79 -20.39 15.03
CA ALA A 258 9.17 -20.19 13.72
C ALA A 258 9.58 -18.84 13.08
N GLY A 259 10.33 -18.03 13.80
CA GLY A 259 10.87 -16.76 13.35
C GLY A 259 9.93 -15.56 13.50
N ARG A 260 8.89 -15.66 14.34
CA ARG A 260 7.94 -14.58 14.64
C ARG A 260 8.43 -13.73 15.81
N VAL A 261 8.20 -12.42 15.78
CA VAL A 261 8.62 -11.49 16.86
C VAL A 261 7.81 -11.77 18.12
N THR A 262 8.46 -12.25 19.18
CA THR A 262 7.82 -12.50 20.48
C THR A 262 8.03 -11.37 21.46
N LYS A 263 9.07 -10.55 21.26
CA LYS A 263 9.36 -9.40 22.10
C LYS A 263 10.05 -8.29 21.32
N VAL A 264 9.68 -7.05 21.62
CA VAL A 264 10.42 -5.84 21.25
C VAL A 264 10.82 -5.11 22.53
N ILE A 265 12.09 -4.72 22.61
CA ILE A 265 12.65 -3.94 23.71
C ILE A 265 13.08 -2.59 23.15
N ASP A 266 12.47 -1.51 23.62
CA ASP A 266 12.80 -0.16 23.18
C ASP A 266 14.13 0.35 23.80
N PRO A 267 14.66 1.51 23.36
CA PRO A 267 15.91 2.06 23.92
C PRO A 267 15.88 2.39 25.42
N LEU A 268 14.70 2.53 26.03
CA LEU A 268 14.53 2.75 27.47
C LEU A 268 14.44 1.43 28.26
N GLY A 269 14.43 0.28 27.57
CA GLY A 269 14.32 -1.05 28.16
C GLY A 269 12.87 -1.50 28.40
N ASN A 270 11.88 -0.82 27.83
CA ASN A 270 10.48 -1.22 27.94
C ASN A 270 10.20 -2.40 27.01
N GLU A 271 9.53 -3.43 27.53
CA GLU A 271 9.26 -4.66 26.78
C GLU A 271 7.80 -4.72 26.30
N THR A 272 7.58 -5.00 25.02
CA THR A 272 6.27 -5.37 24.47
C THR A 272 6.34 -6.81 23.98
N CYS A 273 5.39 -7.65 24.42
CA CYS A 273 5.42 -9.09 24.17
C CYS A 273 4.23 -9.55 23.31
N PHE A 274 4.47 -10.58 22.51
CA PHE A 274 3.46 -11.19 21.64
C PHE A 274 3.42 -12.71 21.82
N GLU A 275 2.22 -13.26 21.79
CA GLU A 275 1.97 -14.70 21.84
C GLU A 275 1.21 -15.12 20.59
N TYR A 276 1.55 -16.29 20.05
CA TYR A 276 0.96 -16.81 18.81
C TYR A 276 0.42 -18.22 19.00
N ASP A 277 -0.61 -18.56 18.23
CA ASP A 277 -1.07 -19.95 18.12
C ASP A 277 -0.16 -20.77 17.18
N ALA A 278 -0.54 -22.04 17.00
CA ALA A 278 0.14 -22.97 16.11
C ALA A 278 0.16 -22.56 14.63
N LYS A 279 -0.78 -21.72 14.18
CA LYS A 279 -0.93 -21.35 12.78
C LYS A 279 -0.17 -20.10 12.38
N GLY A 280 0.36 -19.34 13.35
CA GLY A 280 0.88 -18.02 13.06
C GLY A 280 0.07 -16.90 13.69
N ASN A 281 -1.17 -17.15 14.12
CA ASN A 281 -2.08 -16.07 14.48
C ASN A 281 -1.73 -15.50 15.86
N ARG A 282 -1.78 -14.18 16.02
CA ARG A 282 -1.40 -13.51 17.27
C ARG A 282 -2.52 -13.58 18.30
N ILE A 283 -2.47 -14.56 19.20
CA ILE A 283 -3.48 -14.72 20.26
C ILE A 283 -3.37 -13.69 21.38
N SER A 284 -2.21 -13.04 21.54
CA SER A 284 -2.06 -12.00 22.54
C SER A 284 -0.99 -10.97 22.22
N GLN A 285 -1.22 -9.77 22.76
CA GLN A 285 -0.26 -8.67 22.86
C GLN A 285 -0.27 -8.14 24.30
N THR A 286 0.92 -7.93 24.88
CA THR A 286 1.10 -7.32 26.20
C THR A 286 2.02 -6.12 26.08
N ASP A 287 1.51 -4.94 26.43
CA ASP A 287 2.30 -3.70 26.39
C ASP A 287 3.28 -3.59 27.57
N ALA A 288 4.11 -2.55 27.56
CA ALA A 288 5.12 -2.33 28.59
C ALA A 288 4.58 -1.99 29.99
N ASN A 289 3.29 -1.63 30.09
CA ASN A 289 2.61 -1.47 31.37
C ASN A 289 2.00 -2.79 31.89
N GLY A 290 2.05 -3.86 31.09
CA GLY A 290 1.46 -5.16 31.41
C GLY A 290 0.00 -5.32 30.97
N ASN A 291 -0.57 -4.36 30.23
CA ASN A 291 -1.95 -4.45 29.75
C ASN A 291 -2.02 -5.44 28.58
N LYS A 292 -2.98 -6.37 28.62
CA LYS A 292 -3.06 -7.52 27.71
C LYS A 292 -4.31 -7.48 26.83
N VAL A 293 -4.12 -7.36 25.51
CA VAL A 293 -5.17 -7.56 24.48
C VAL A 293 -5.10 -9.00 23.99
N ARG A 294 -6.25 -9.67 23.84
CA ARG A 294 -6.34 -11.06 23.37
C ARG A 294 -7.20 -11.17 22.10
N PHE A 295 -6.88 -12.14 21.26
CA PHE A 295 -7.58 -12.40 20.01
C PHE A 295 -7.99 -13.88 19.92
N GLU A 296 -9.16 -14.14 19.35
CA GLU A 296 -9.62 -15.48 19.00
C GLU A 296 -9.85 -15.58 17.49
N TYR A 297 -9.57 -16.76 16.93
CA TYR A 297 -9.62 -17.00 15.48
C TYR A 297 -10.50 -18.20 15.13
N ASP A 298 -11.12 -18.14 13.95
CA ASP A 298 -11.78 -19.30 13.35
C ASP A 298 -10.76 -20.39 12.93
N LYS A 299 -11.20 -21.43 12.20
CA LYS A 299 -10.29 -22.51 11.79
C LYS A 299 -9.41 -22.14 10.59
N ILE A 300 -9.67 -21.01 9.92
CA ILE A 300 -8.91 -20.58 8.75
C ILE A 300 -8.13 -19.27 8.98
N GLY A 301 -8.11 -18.75 10.21
CA GLY A 301 -7.28 -17.62 10.62
C GLY A 301 -8.00 -16.27 10.63
N ASN A 302 -9.32 -16.22 10.49
CA ASN A 302 -10.05 -14.95 10.62
C ASN A 302 -10.28 -14.61 12.10
N VAL A 303 -10.06 -13.36 12.51
CA VAL A 303 -10.29 -12.87 13.89
C VAL A 303 -11.79 -12.89 14.21
N THR A 304 -12.23 -13.78 15.09
CA THR A 304 -13.64 -13.86 15.51
C THR A 304 -13.94 -13.06 16.76
N LYS A 305 -12.91 -12.77 17.57
CA LYS A 305 -13.07 -11.98 18.79
C LYS A 305 -11.81 -11.19 19.13
N GLN A 306 -11.98 -9.97 19.60
CA GLN A 306 -10.95 -9.18 20.28
C GLN A 306 -11.40 -8.87 21.71
N ILE A 307 -10.49 -8.99 22.67
CA ILE A 307 -10.73 -8.74 24.09
C ILE A 307 -9.74 -7.69 24.59
N LEU A 308 -10.25 -6.54 25.04
CA LEU A 308 -9.44 -5.46 25.63
C LEU A 308 -8.98 -5.81 27.06
N PRO A 309 -7.94 -5.13 27.60
CA PRO A 309 -7.44 -5.36 28.96
C PRO A 309 -8.53 -5.42 30.05
N LEU A 310 -9.50 -4.50 30.00
CA LEU A 310 -10.64 -4.48 30.93
C LEU A 310 -11.73 -5.56 30.67
N GLY A 311 -11.50 -6.48 29.73
CA GLY A 311 -12.39 -7.61 29.43
C GLY A 311 -13.58 -7.29 28.51
N TYR A 312 -13.60 -6.12 27.86
CA TYR A 312 -14.61 -5.83 26.85
C TYR A 312 -14.33 -6.62 25.56
N GLU A 313 -15.39 -7.14 24.95
CA GLU A 313 -15.28 -8.04 23.80
C GLU A 313 -15.94 -7.44 22.55
N GLU A 314 -15.24 -7.50 21.42
CA GLU A 314 -15.78 -7.27 20.08
C GLU A 314 -15.84 -8.62 19.36
N VAL A 315 -16.94 -8.88 18.63
CA VAL A 315 -17.17 -10.16 17.93
C VAL A 315 -17.38 -9.89 16.44
N ILE A 316 -16.69 -10.66 15.59
CA ILE A 316 -16.77 -10.56 14.14
C ILE A 316 -17.18 -11.92 13.56
N THR A 317 -18.15 -11.91 12.65
CA THR A 317 -18.60 -13.12 11.93
C THR A 317 -18.28 -13.00 10.45
N TYR A 318 -18.07 -14.14 9.79
CA TYR A 318 -17.68 -14.20 8.40
C TYR A 318 -18.57 -15.14 7.58
N ASP A 319 -18.66 -14.91 6.28
CA ASP A 319 -19.24 -15.85 5.34
C ASP A 319 -18.25 -16.95 4.90
N GLY A 320 -18.65 -17.78 3.92
CA GLY A 320 -17.79 -18.85 3.41
C GLY A 320 -16.52 -18.37 2.70
N GLU A 321 -16.53 -17.16 2.14
CA GLU A 321 -15.36 -16.53 1.51
C GLU A 321 -14.51 -15.77 2.54
N GLY A 322 -14.90 -15.74 3.81
CA GLY A 322 -14.25 -14.99 4.88
C GLY A 322 -14.44 -13.48 4.77
N ARG A 323 -15.55 -13.02 4.17
CA ARG A 323 -15.99 -11.62 4.20
C ARG A 323 -16.80 -11.37 5.47
N VAL A 324 -16.67 -10.20 6.09
CA VAL A 324 -17.35 -9.87 7.36
C VAL A 324 -18.86 -9.81 7.14
N THR A 325 -19.64 -10.64 7.82
CA THR A 325 -21.11 -10.62 7.74
C THR A 325 -21.75 -9.82 8.87
N SER A 326 -21.09 -9.77 10.02
CA SER A 326 -21.48 -8.88 11.10
C SER A 326 -20.32 -8.54 12.02
N LYS A 327 -20.42 -7.37 12.65
CA LYS A 327 -19.49 -6.88 13.66
C LYS A 327 -20.31 -6.41 14.86
N THR A 328 -20.09 -7.02 16.02
CA THR A 328 -20.64 -6.57 17.31
C THR A 328 -19.54 -5.88 18.10
N ASP A 329 -19.66 -4.58 18.28
CA ASP A 329 -18.67 -3.74 18.97
C ASP A 329 -18.59 -4.03 20.48
N PHE A 330 -17.67 -3.36 21.18
CA PHE A 330 -17.46 -3.52 22.63
C PHE A 330 -18.66 -3.03 23.47
N ASN A 331 -19.52 -2.17 22.92
CA ASN A 331 -20.78 -1.74 23.52
C ASN A 331 -21.91 -2.76 23.33
N GLY A 332 -21.75 -3.75 22.44
CA GLY A 332 -22.76 -4.75 22.09
C GLY A 332 -23.65 -4.36 20.91
N ASN A 333 -23.31 -3.29 20.18
CA ASN A 333 -24.01 -2.86 18.97
C ASN A 333 -23.58 -3.72 17.79
N LYS A 334 -24.55 -4.27 17.05
CA LYS A 334 -24.29 -5.14 15.90
C LYS A 334 -24.56 -4.42 14.58
N ILE A 335 -23.55 -4.35 13.71
CA ILE A 335 -23.65 -3.94 12.31
C ILE A 335 -23.62 -5.19 11.43
N GLU A 336 -24.48 -5.23 10.41
CA GLU A 336 -24.58 -6.33 9.45
C GLU A 336 -24.17 -5.88 8.04
N PHE A 337 -23.52 -6.78 7.29
CA PHE A 337 -22.97 -6.49 5.96
C PHE A 337 -23.46 -7.53 4.94
N GLU A 338 -23.86 -7.06 3.76
CA GLU A 338 -24.33 -7.88 2.64
C GLU A 338 -23.47 -7.61 1.40
N TYR A 339 -23.15 -8.65 0.62
CA TYR A 339 -22.28 -8.55 -0.56
C TYR A 339 -22.96 -9.09 -1.81
N ASP A 340 -22.56 -8.59 -2.98
CA ASP A 340 -22.93 -9.17 -4.27
C ASP A 340 -22.12 -10.45 -4.59
N VAL A 341 -22.38 -11.01 -5.79
CA VAL A 341 -21.70 -12.19 -6.33
C VAL A 341 -20.20 -11.94 -6.57
N ASP A 342 -19.85 -10.72 -6.98
CA ASP A 342 -18.47 -10.27 -7.15
C ASP A 342 -17.79 -9.94 -5.82
N GLY A 343 -18.53 -9.91 -4.73
CA GLY A 343 -18.07 -9.65 -3.37
C GLY A 343 -17.85 -8.19 -3.01
N ASN A 344 -18.45 -7.28 -3.76
CA ASN A 344 -18.55 -5.89 -3.36
C ASN A 344 -19.62 -5.73 -2.27
N LEU A 345 -19.42 -4.82 -1.31
CA LEU A 345 -20.35 -4.56 -0.22
C LEU A 345 -21.57 -3.82 -0.77
N ILE A 346 -22.74 -4.44 -0.81
CA ILE A 346 -23.95 -3.81 -1.35
C ILE A 346 -24.84 -3.19 -0.28
N LYS A 347 -24.68 -3.60 0.99
CA LYS A 347 -25.47 -3.04 2.09
C LYS A 347 -24.81 -3.18 3.44
N LYS A 348 -24.91 -2.13 4.25
CA LYS A 348 -24.51 -2.09 5.66
C LYS A 348 -25.71 -1.68 6.50
N THR A 349 -26.10 -2.48 7.49
CA THR A 349 -27.29 -2.24 8.35
C THR A 349 -26.87 -1.99 9.79
N TYR A 350 -27.36 -0.89 10.37
CA TYR A 350 -27.09 -0.45 11.74
C TYR A 350 -28.12 -0.98 12.75
N PRO A 351 -27.81 -0.98 14.06
CA PRO A 351 -28.72 -1.47 15.10
C PRO A 351 -30.10 -0.80 15.16
N ASP A 352 -30.20 0.45 14.72
CA ASP A 352 -31.47 1.21 14.66
C ASP A 352 -32.30 0.93 13.39
N GLY A 353 -31.81 0.05 12.50
CA GLY A 353 -32.44 -0.31 11.24
C GLY A 353 -32.12 0.64 10.08
N LYS A 354 -31.34 1.69 10.29
CA LYS A 354 -30.79 2.50 9.19
C LYS A 354 -29.79 1.67 8.39
N SER A 355 -29.57 2.05 7.14
CA SER A 355 -28.62 1.35 6.28
C SER A 355 -27.96 2.25 5.25
N GLU A 356 -26.79 1.83 4.81
CA GLU A 356 -26.09 2.33 3.63
C GLU A 356 -26.21 1.29 2.52
N VAL A 357 -26.51 1.72 1.29
CA VAL A 357 -26.70 0.83 0.13
C VAL A 357 -25.78 1.27 -1.00
N TYR A 358 -25.04 0.35 -1.59
CA TYR A 358 -24.01 0.65 -2.59
C TYR A 358 -24.31 -0.05 -3.93
N THR A 359 -23.93 0.60 -5.02
CA THR A 359 -23.87 -0.01 -6.36
C THR A 359 -22.48 0.14 -6.95
N TYR A 360 -22.14 -0.72 -7.92
CA TYR A 360 -20.82 -0.78 -8.52
C TYR A 360 -20.91 -0.90 -10.03
N THR A 361 -19.94 -0.32 -10.71
CA THR A 361 -19.65 -0.59 -12.12
C THR A 361 -19.18 -2.04 -12.30
N LEU A 362 -19.21 -2.56 -13.53
CA LEU A 362 -18.70 -3.91 -13.83
C LEU A 362 -17.19 -4.06 -13.61
N SER A 363 -16.43 -2.96 -13.61
CA SER A 363 -15.02 -2.95 -13.21
C SER A 363 -14.83 -2.88 -11.70
N GLY A 364 -15.90 -2.92 -10.90
CA GLY A 364 -15.90 -2.92 -9.44
C GLY A 364 -15.60 -1.56 -8.80
N GLN A 365 -15.79 -0.45 -9.53
CA GLN A 365 -15.74 0.90 -8.96
C GLN A 365 -17.11 1.28 -8.39
N ARG A 366 -17.16 1.96 -7.24
CA ARG A 366 -18.42 2.40 -6.62
C ARG A 366 -19.15 3.36 -7.55
N GLU A 367 -20.35 3.01 -7.99
CA GLU A 367 -21.16 3.81 -8.91
C GLU A 367 -22.14 4.72 -8.16
N SER A 368 -22.73 4.21 -7.07
CA SER A 368 -23.54 5.02 -6.17
C SER A 368 -23.49 4.52 -4.74
N VAL A 369 -23.83 5.41 -3.81
CA VAL A 369 -24.13 5.04 -2.43
C VAL A 369 -25.28 5.88 -1.87
N THR A 370 -26.23 5.22 -1.22
CA THR A 370 -27.38 5.86 -0.57
C THR A 370 -27.30 5.68 0.93
N ASP A 371 -27.38 6.77 1.68
CA ASP A 371 -27.50 6.82 3.14
C ASP A 371 -28.71 7.68 3.56
N GLU A 372 -28.81 8.07 4.84
CA GLU A 372 -29.91 8.89 5.35
C GLU A 372 -29.95 10.32 4.79
N ARG A 373 -28.85 10.81 4.22
CA ARG A 373 -28.73 12.14 3.61
C ARG A 373 -29.16 12.13 2.15
N GLY A 374 -29.11 10.98 1.49
CA GLY A 374 -29.54 10.76 0.11
C GLY A 374 -28.53 9.94 -0.67
N THR A 375 -28.50 10.09 -2.01
CA THR A 375 -27.61 9.30 -2.88
C THR A 375 -26.46 10.13 -3.41
N THR A 376 -25.25 9.59 -3.31
CA THR A 376 -24.04 10.11 -3.97
C THR A 376 -23.75 9.25 -5.21
N TYR A 377 -23.46 9.88 -6.34
CA TYR A 377 -23.15 9.20 -7.61
C TYR A 377 -21.71 9.45 -8.03
N TYR A 378 -21.09 8.48 -8.68
CA TYR A 378 -19.72 8.53 -9.19
C TYR A 378 -19.67 8.10 -10.65
N GLU A 379 -18.92 8.84 -11.48
CA GLU A 379 -18.67 8.51 -12.88
C GLU A 379 -17.16 8.41 -13.11
N TYR A 380 -16.73 7.45 -13.94
CA TYR A 380 -15.32 7.14 -14.21
C TYR A 380 -15.00 7.19 -15.71
N ASP A 381 -13.73 7.41 -16.04
CA ASP A 381 -13.24 7.31 -17.42
C ASP A 381 -12.84 5.88 -17.83
N LEU A 382 -12.25 5.75 -19.01
CA LEU A 382 -11.77 4.46 -19.56
C LEU A 382 -10.62 3.84 -18.76
N MET A 383 -10.02 4.55 -17.81
CA MET A 383 -8.94 4.09 -16.94
C MET A 383 -9.42 3.87 -15.50
N ASP A 384 -10.74 3.85 -15.25
CA ASP A 384 -11.33 3.80 -13.90
C ASP A 384 -10.90 4.97 -13.00
N ARG A 385 -10.58 6.14 -13.58
CA ARG A 385 -10.31 7.36 -12.81
C ARG A 385 -11.60 8.13 -12.59
N LEU A 386 -11.85 8.61 -11.38
CA LEU A 386 -13.06 9.36 -11.03
C LEU A 386 -13.09 10.66 -11.84
N ILE A 387 -14.10 10.87 -12.68
CA ILE A 387 -14.28 12.11 -13.45
C ILE A 387 -15.43 12.96 -12.92
N LYS A 388 -16.33 12.40 -12.11
CA LYS A 388 -17.43 13.15 -11.53
C LYS A 388 -17.98 12.50 -10.26
N GLN A 389 -18.26 13.34 -9.27
CA GLN A 389 -19.02 13.01 -8.07
C GLN A 389 -20.22 13.95 -7.97
N ILE A 390 -21.40 13.43 -7.64
CA ILE A 390 -22.61 14.22 -7.37
C ILE A 390 -23.09 13.89 -5.97
N ASN A 391 -23.16 14.88 -5.09
CA ASN A 391 -23.57 14.71 -3.70
C ASN A 391 -25.11 14.78 -3.54
N PRO A 392 -25.65 14.33 -2.38
CA PRO A 392 -27.09 14.33 -2.13
C PRO A 392 -27.77 15.71 -2.23
N ASP A 393 -27.01 16.79 -1.96
CA ASP A 393 -27.48 18.18 -2.06
C ASP A 393 -27.44 18.74 -3.50
N GLY A 394 -26.97 17.95 -4.47
CA GLY A 394 -26.85 18.32 -5.88
C GLY A 394 -25.54 19.04 -6.23
N THR A 395 -24.67 19.33 -5.26
CA THR A 395 -23.31 19.80 -5.54
C THR A 395 -22.52 18.71 -6.28
N GLN A 396 -21.57 19.12 -7.11
CA GLN A 396 -20.77 18.20 -7.91
C GLN A 396 -19.31 18.62 -7.95
N ILE A 397 -18.43 17.61 -8.06
CA ILE A 397 -17.00 17.77 -8.33
C ILE A 397 -16.70 17.02 -9.62
N THR A 398 -16.02 17.65 -10.57
CA THR A 398 -15.59 16.99 -11.80
C THR A 398 -14.10 17.11 -12.02
N TYR A 399 -13.49 16.06 -12.55
CA TYR A 399 -12.04 15.93 -12.73
C TYR A 399 -11.69 15.74 -14.20
N THR A 400 -10.51 16.24 -14.58
CA THR A 400 -9.85 15.85 -15.84
C THR A 400 -8.45 15.34 -15.54
N TYR A 401 -7.89 14.53 -16.43
CA TYR A 401 -6.57 13.94 -16.28
C TYR A 401 -5.75 14.04 -17.57
N ASP A 402 -4.44 14.08 -17.43
CA ASP A 402 -3.54 13.84 -18.56
C ASP A 402 -3.36 12.33 -18.84
N LYS A 403 -2.52 12.02 -19.82
CA LYS A 403 -2.25 10.64 -20.23
C LYS A 403 -1.50 9.81 -19.19
N ALA A 404 -0.76 10.43 -18.27
CA ALA A 404 -0.09 9.72 -17.17
C ALA A 404 -0.99 9.58 -15.93
N GLY A 405 -2.22 10.10 -15.97
CA GLY A 405 -3.13 10.05 -14.83
C GLY A 405 -2.96 11.18 -13.83
N ASN A 406 -2.18 12.21 -14.16
CA ASN A 406 -2.13 13.38 -13.31
C ASN A 406 -3.44 14.18 -13.45
N CYS A 407 -4.05 14.60 -12.33
CA CYS A 407 -5.27 15.40 -12.36
C CYS A 407 -5.00 16.79 -12.93
N THR A 408 -5.55 17.13 -14.09
CA THR A 408 -5.32 18.43 -14.77
C THR A 408 -6.33 19.50 -14.43
N SER A 409 -7.49 19.14 -13.89
CA SER A 409 -8.44 20.11 -13.37
C SER A 409 -9.40 19.53 -12.35
N VAL A 410 -9.85 20.36 -11.42
CA VAL A 410 -10.98 20.10 -10.52
C VAL A 410 -12.00 21.23 -10.72
N THR A 411 -13.23 20.90 -11.07
CA THR A 411 -14.33 21.87 -11.17
C THR A 411 -15.36 21.61 -10.09
N VAL A 412 -15.67 22.66 -9.34
CA VAL A 412 -16.73 22.75 -8.35
C VAL A 412 -17.69 23.89 -8.75
N PRO A 413 -18.84 24.10 -8.08
CA PRO A 413 -19.77 25.15 -8.51
C PRO A 413 -19.19 26.57 -8.48
N SER A 414 -18.17 26.86 -7.66
CA SER A 414 -17.46 28.15 -7.65
C SER A 414 -16.48 28.34 -8.82
N GLY A 415 -16.13 27.28 -9.56
CA GLY A 415 -15.31 27.36 -10.77
C GLY A 415 -14.32 26.21 -10.93
N THR A 416 -13.42 26.35 -11.90
CA THR A 416 -12.42 25.33 -12.26
C THR A 416 -11.02 25.74 -11.80
N THR A 417 -10.35 24.85 -11.06
CA THR A 417 -8.93 24.92 -10.76
C THR A 417 -8.16 24.04 -11.74
N TYR A 418 -7.07 24.55 -12.31
CA TYR A 418 -6.22 23.84 -13.27
C TYR A 418 -4.86 23.50 -12.69
N TYR A 419 -4.31 22.35 -13.06
CA TYR A 419 -3.03 21.84 -12.59
C TYR A 419 -2.13 21.53 -13.79
N THR A 420 -0.82 21.80 -13.65
CA THR A 420 0.19 21.36 -14.60
C THR A 420 1.32 20.65 -13.89
N TYR A 421 2.05 19.81 -14.62
CA TYR A 421 3.10 18.93 -14.09
C TYR A 421 4.39 19.05 -14.90
N ASP A 422 5.53 18.93 -14.24
CA ASP A 422 6.84 18.86 -14.90
C ASP A 422 7.09 17.48 -15.53
N GLU A 423 8.25 17.29 -16.15
CA GLU A 423 8.66 16.08 -16.86
C GLU A 423 8.86 14.86 -15.92
N LEU A 424 8.84 15.04 -14.60
CA LEU A 424 8.85 13.97 -13.59
C LEU A 424 7.47 13.77 -12.94
N ASN A 425 6.40 14.30 -13.55
CA ASN A 425 5.03 14.24 -13.02
C ASN A 425 4.86 14.93 -11.66
N ARG A 426 5.73 15.89 -11.30
CA ARG A 426 5.59 16.70 -10.07
C ARG A 426 4.76 17.94 -10.35
N LEU A 427 3.97 18.38 -9.36
CA LEU A 427 3.11 19.56 -9.50
C LEU A 427 3.97 20.79 -9.87
N LYS A 428 3.65 21.46 -10.97
CA LYS A 428 4.39 22.62 -11.48
C LYS A 428 3.63 23.92 -11.29
N SER A 429 2.31 23.90 -11.51
CA SER A 429 1.47 25.07 -11.26
C SER A 429 0.04 24.70 -10.91
N VAL A 430 -0.61 25.59 -10.16
CA VAL A 430 -2.05 25.57 -9.87
C VAL A 430 -2.63 26.92 -10.26
N THR A 431 -3.66 26.93 -11.09
CA THR A 431 -4.38 28.15 -11.51
C THR A 431 -5.81 28.09 -11.01
N ASP A 432 -6.21 29.08 -10.20
CA ASP A 432 -7.55 29.17 -9.62
C ASP A 432 -8.61 29.63 -10.66
N PRO A 433 -9.92 29.62 -10.29
CA PRO A 433 -10.99 30.05 -11.19
C PRO A 433 -10.92 31.51 -11.68
N ASP A 434 -10.20 32.38 -10.95
CA ASP A 434 -10.02 33.79 -11.28
C ASP A 434 -8.76 34.03 -12.16
N GLY A 435 -8.02 32.96 -12.49
CA GLY A 435 -6.81 33.01 -13.31
C GLY A 435 -5.52 33.30 -12.52
N ASN A 436 -5.59 33.32 -11.20
CA ASN A 436 -4.42 33.49 -10.34
C ASN A 436 -3.61 32.20 -10.31
N THR A 437 -2.29 32.29 -10.49
CA THR A 437 -1.43 31.09 -10.63
C THR A 437 -0.35 31.02 -9.55
N THR A 438 -0.33 29.90 -8.84
CA THR A 438 0.76 29.46 -7.95
C THR A 438 1.71 28.55 -8.71
N THR A 439 3.02 28.68 -8.49
CA THR A 439 4.04 27.85 -9.16
C THR A 439 5.00 27.20 -8.17
N TYR A 440 5.51 26.03 -8.54
CA TYR A 440 6.37 25.17 -7.73
C TYR A 440 7.68 24.93 -8.47
N THR A 441 8.79 24.92 -7.72
CA THR A 441 10.10 24.48 -8.23
C THR A 441 10.71 23.45 -7.31
N TYR A 442 11.60 22.63 -7.86
CA TYR A 442 12.26 21.53 -7.16
C TYR A 442 13.77 21.56 -7.39
N ASP A 443 14.53 20.94 -6.49
CA ASP A 443 15.94 20.63 -6.71
C ASP A 443 16.13 19.38 -7.60
N ALA A 444 17.38 19.02 -7.84
CA ALA A 444 17.75 17.91 -8.73
C ALA A 444 17.45 16.51 -8.17
N ILE A 445 17.16 16.38 -6.86
CA ILE A 445 16.84 15.10 -6.21
C ILE A 445 15.37 15.00 -5.79
N GLY A 446 14.57 16.02 -6.06
CA GLY A 446 13.12 15.98 -5.89
C GLY A 446 12.57 16.89 -4.81
N ASN A 447 13.41 17.52 -3.99
CA ASN A 447 12.91 18.33 -2.87
C ASN A 447 12.28 19.61 -3.38
N ARG A 448 11.14 20.01 -2.81
CA ARG A 448 10.49 21.29 -3.13
C ARG A 448 11.41 22.43 -2.75
N LYS A 449 11.79 23.26 -3.72
CA LYS A 449 12.73 24.37 -3.55
C LYS A 449 12.03 25.70 -3.31
N SER A 450 10.94 25.96 -4.03
CA SER A 450 10.15 27.18 -3.83
C SER A 450 8.68 27.02 -4.21
N VAL A 451 7.85 27.84 -3.59
CA VAL A 451 6.46 28.11 -4.00
C VAL A 451 6.30 29.61 -4.21
N THR A 452 5.75 30.02 -5.35
CA THR A 452 5.44 31.44 -5.63
C THR A 452 3.94 31.60 -5.80
N TYR A 453 3.33 32.43 -4.95
CA TYR A 453 1.90 32.68 -4.90
C TYR A 453 1.48 33.81 -5.87
N PRO A 454 0.18 33.92 -6.21
CA PRO A 454 -0.31 34.95 -7.13
C PRO A 454 -0.08 36.38 -6.65
N ASN A 455 -0.16 36.60 -5.34
CA ASN A 455 0.13 37.88 -4.67
C ASN A 455 1.64 38.19 -4.57
N LYS A 456 2.49 37.44 -5.31
CA LYS A 456 3.95 37.60 -5.38
C LYS A 456 4.70 37.29 -4.10
N THR A 457 4.02 36.79 -3.07
CA THR A 457 4.71 36.19 -1.93
C THR A 457 5.36 34.86 -2.34
N THR A 458 6.43 34.49 -1.66
CA THR A 458 7.24 33.30 -1.97
C THR A 458 7.56 32.53 -0.70
N THR A 459 7.59 31.20 -0.80
CA THR A 459 8.15 30.30 0.22
C THR A 459 9.38 29.63 -0.36
N GLU A 460 10.51 29.71 0.35
CA GLU A 460 11.79 29.11 -0.02
C GLU A 460 12.17 28.02 1.00
N TYR A 461 12.70 26.90 0.51
CA TYR A 461 13.05 25.73 1.32
C TYR A 461 14.54 25.43 1.19
N GLU A 462 15.19 25.12 2.31
CA GLU A 462 16.57 24.61 2.32
C GLU A 462 16.65 23.30 3.10
N TYR A 463 17.43 22.37 2.56
CA TYR A 463 17.61 21.02 3.10
C TYR A 463 19.07 20.76 3.42
N ASP A 464 19.32 19.83 4.34
CA ASP A 464 20.65 19.26 4.51
C ASP A 464 20.96 18.18 3.47
N TYR A 465 22.13 17.55 3.58
CA TYR A 465 22.58 16.47 2.68
C TYR A 465 21.79 15.16 2.82
N LEU A 466 20.86 15.04 3.78
CA LEU A 466 19.89 13.93 3.89
C LEU A 466 18.51 14.33 3.41
N SER A 467 18.39 15.44 2.67
CA SER A 467 17.11 16.01 2.24
C SER A 467 16.18 16.39 3.41
N ARG A 468 16.71 16.63 4.62
CA ARG A 468 15.90 17.06 5.77
C ARG A 468 15.76 18.58 5.76
N LEU A 469 14.55 19.08 5.96
CA LEU A 469 14.25 20.51 5.95
C LEU A 469 14.94 21.21 7.14
N ILE A 470 15.85 22.14 6.85
CA ILE A 470 16.60 22.93 7.85
C ILE A 470 16.22 24.41 7.85
N SER A 471 15.57 24.90 6.78
CA SER A 471 15.14 26.29 6.68
C SER A 471 13.86 26.40 5.84
N LEU A 472 12.90 27.19 6.29
CA LEU A 472 11.72 27.61 5.53
C LEU A 472 11.55 29.11 5.67
N LEU A 473 11.40 29.81 4.55
CA LEU A 473 11.39 31.27 4.52
C LEU A 473 10.27 31.81 3.65
N ASN A 474 9.36 32.57 4.24
CA ASN A 474 8.25 33.23 3.55
C ASN A 474 8.58 34.73 3.35
N ARG A 475 8.50 35.22 2.11
CA ARG A 475 8.80 36.62 1.75
C ARG A 475 7.69 37.27 0.92
N ASN A 476 7.57 38.59 1.03
CA ASN A 476 6.74 39.37 0.11
C ASN A 476 7.50 39.73 -1.18
N GLU A 477 6.84 40.44 -2.10
CA GLU A 477 7.43 40.87 -3.38
C GLU A 477 8.68 41.76 -3.22
N ALA A 478 8.71 42.58 -2.16
CA ALA A 478 9.86 43.44 -1.84
C ALA A 478 11.05 42.67 -1.25
N GLY A 479 10.91 41.36 -0.99
CA GLY A 479 11.91 40.51 -0.37
C GLY A 479 11.93 40.59 1.16
N GLU A 480 10.98 41.31 1.78
CA GLU A 480 10.84 41.39 3.23
C GLU A 480 10.31 40.08 3.79
N ILE A 481 10.79 39.68 4.98
CA ILE A 481 10.42 38.41 5.59
C ILE A 481 9.03 38.52 6.23
N ILE A 482 8.10 37.70 5.78
CA ILE A 482 6.79 37.49 6.40
C ILE A 482 6.95 36.62 7.64
N SER A 483 7.58 35.45 7.47
CA SER A 483 7.96 34.54 8.55
C SER A 483 9.14 33.68 8.12
N SER A 484 9.92 33.18 9.07
CA SER A 484 10.99 32.22 8.78
C SER A 484 11.14 31.21 9.91
N TYR A 485 11.62 30.01 9.56
CA TYR A 485 11.90 28.95 10.51
C TYR A 485 13.23 28.32 10.17
N LYS A 486 14.18 28.42 11.08
CA LYS A 486 15.45 27.70 11.00
C LYS A 486 15.46 26.56 12.00
N TYR A 487 15.73 25.35 11.52
CA TYR A 487 15.73 24.13 12.32
C TYR A 487 17.15 23.66 12.60
N THR A 488 17.40 23.28 13.85
CA THR A 488 18.55 22.44 14.21
C THR A 488 18.03 21.04 14.44
N LEU A 489 18.57 20.08 13.70
CA LEU A 489 18.16 18.68 13.79
C LEU A 489 19.17 17.90 14.65
N GLY A 490 18.66 16.94 15.41
CA GLY A 490 19.46 15.87 16.01
C GLY A 490 19.89 14.85 14.96
N PRO A 491 20.74 13.88 15.33
CA PRO A 491 21.26 12.89 14.39
C PRO A 491 20.15 12.10 13.69
N ALA A 492 19.09 11.70 14.40
CA ALA A 492 17.94 11.00 13.82
C ALA A 492 16.95 11.90 13.05
N GLY A 493 17.27 13.19 12.87
CA GLY A 493 16.44 14.14 12.15
C GLY A 493 15.36 14.83 12.99
N ASN A 494 15.21 14.47 14.27
CA ASN A 494 14.30 15.14 15.20
C ASN A 494 14.75 16.60 15.44
N ARG A 495 13.82 17.56 15.37
CA ARG A 495 14.11 18.97 15.63
C ARG A 495 14.44 19.19 17.10
N ILE A 496 15.65 19.62 17.39
CA ILE A 496 16.08 19.98 18.75
C ILE A 496 15.96 21.50 19.00
N ARG A 497 15.84 22.30 17.94
CA ARG A 497 15.68 23.75 18.04
C ARG A 497 15.01 24.36 16.82
N THR A 498 14.13 25.33 17.05
CA THR A 498 13.52 26.20 16.03
C THR A 498 13.81 27.67 16.33
N GLU A 499 14.23 28.44 15.33
CA GLU A 499 14.39 29.90 15.40
C GLU A 499 13.45 30.59 14.43
N GLU A 500 12.71 31.58 14.92
CA GLU A 500 11.79 32.40 14.12
C GLU A 500 12.38 33.80 13.85
N ASN A 501 12.01 34.43 12.73
CA ASN A 501 12.48 35.78 12.35
C ASN A 501 12.13 36.88 13.36
N ASN A 502 11.06 36.68 14.15
CA ASN A 502 10.64 37.61 15.20
C ASN A 502 11.56 37.59 16.43
N GLY A 503 12.52 36.65 16.51
CA GLY A 503 13.41 36.45 17.66
C GLY A 503 12.98 35.34 18.61
N ARG A 504 11.82 34.70 18.38
CA ARG A 504 11.35 33.56 19.17
C ARG A 504 12.24 32.34 18.91
N VAL A 505 12.66 31.68 19.98
CA VAL A 505 13.49 30.48 19.95
C VAL A 505 12.84 29.39 20.78
N ILE A 506 12.78 28.18 20.25
CA ILE A 506 12.23 27.02 20.95
C ILE A 506 13.29 25.94 20.96
N LYS A 507 13.56 25.35 22.13
CA LYS A 507 14.42 24.16 22.26
C LYS A 507 13.57 22.98 22.72
N TYR A 508 13.81 21.84 22.10
CA TYR A 508 13.10 20.60 22.38
C TYR A 508 14.04 19.58 23.01
N THR A 509 13.55 18.86 24.01
CA THR A 509 14.24 17.69 24.57
C THR A 509 13.33 16.48 24.46
N TYR A 510 13.91 15.35 24.09
CA TYR A 510 13.21 14.08 23.92
C TYR A 510 13.77 13.04 24.88
N ASP A 511 12.99 12.02 25.19
CA ASP A 511 13.53 10.77 25.75
C ASP A 511 14.18 9.91 24.65
N ASP A 512 14.75 8.78 25.04
CA ASP A 512 15.43 7.85 24.13
C ASP A 512 14.46 7.07 23.21
N THR A 513 13.16 7.29 23.32
CA THR A 513 12.13 6.81 22.38
C THR A 513 11.55 7.94 21.52
N TYR A 514 12.19 9.11 21.53
CA TYR A 514 11.79 10.31 20.82
C TYR A 514 10.46 10.95 21.28
N LYS A 515 9.94 10.62 22.47
CA LYS A 515 8.79 11.35 23.02
C LYS A 515 9.24 12.71 23.52
N LEU A 516 8.48 13.77 23.22
CA LEU A 516 8.80 15.14 23.63
C LEU A 516 8.64 15.31 25.15
N ILE A 517 9.75 15.47 25.89
CA ILE A 517 9.72 15.63 27.35
C ILE A 517 9.89 17.08 27.82
N LYS A 518 10.38 17.98 26.96
CA LYS A 518 10.56 19.39 27.33
C LYS A 518 10.53 20.34 26.14
N GLU A 519 9.92 21.50 26.35
CA GLU A 519 9.99 22.67 25.50
C GLU A 519 10.50 23.88 26.30
N GLU A 520 11.54 24.54 25.81
CA GLU A 520 11.99 25.83 26.33
C GLU A 520 11.75 26.91 25.27
N ILE A 521 10.70 27.70 25.47
CA ILE A 521 10.26 28.77 24.57
C ILE A 521 10.79 30.10 25.12
N GLU A 522 11.62 30.78 24.35
CA GLU A 522 12.10 32.14 24.63
C GLU A 522 11.48 33.09 23.61
N ASN A 523 10.65 34.03 24.10
CA ASN A 523 9.97 35.01 23.28
C ASN A 523 10.86 36.24 23.01
N PRO A 524 10.53 37.08 22.01
CA PRO A 524 11.35 38.23 21.63
C PRO A 524 11.54 39.29 22.73
N ASP A 525 10.61 39.36 23.69
CA ASP A 525 10.66 40.24 24.87
C ASP A 525 11.57 39.69 26.00
N GLY A 526 12.10 38.48 25.83
CA GLY A 526 12.92 37.78 26.81
C GLY A 526 12.12 36.90 27.77
N ASP A 527 10.79 36.88 27.68
CA ASP A 527 9.95 36.00 28.50
C ASP A 527 10.22 34.54 28.12
N LYS A 528 10.34 33.69 29.14
CA LYS A 528 10.61 32.27 28.97
C LYS A 528 9.45 31.44 29.49
N THR A 529 8.99 30.52 28.66
CA THR A 529 8.03 29.48 29.05
C THR A 529 8.72 28.13 28.97
N ILE A 530 8.70 27.40 30.07
CA ILE A 530 9.19 26.02 30.14
C ILE A 530 7.98 25.11 30.29
N ILE A 531 7.87 24.15 29.38
CA ILE A 531 6.85 23.09 29.44
C ILE A 531 7.58 21.76 29.57
N GLU A 532 7.23 20.96 30.57
CA GLU A 532 7.82 19.65 30.81
C GLU A 532 6.74 18.58 30.85
N TYR A 533 7.04 17.42 30.28
CA TYR A 533 6.15 16.28 30.20
C TYR A 533 6.82 15.06 30.83
N THR A 534 6.01 14.23 31.49
CA THR A 534 6.42 12.86 31.85
C THR A 534 5.42 11.89 31.26
N TYR A 535 5.88 10.68 30.95
CA TYR A 535 5.09 9.62 30.34
C TYR A 535 5.26 8.31 31.10
N ASP A 536 4.27 7.43 31.00
CA ASP A 536 4.46 6.03 31.32
C ASP A 536 5.21 5.30 30.19
N ALA A 537 5.41 3.99 30.34
CA ALA A 537 6.18 3.18 29.39
C ALA A 537 5.54 3.09 27.99
N VAL A 538 4.24 3.36 27.86
CA VAL A 538 3.49 3.26 26.59
C VAL A 538 3.09 4.61 26.00
N GLY A 539 3.48 5.72 26.64
CA GLY A 539 3.28 7.07 26.14
C GLY A 539 2.06 7.81 26.70
N ASN A 540 1.36 7.28 27.71
CA ASN A 540 0.37 8.09 28.42
C ASN A 540 1.09 9.19 29.20
N ARG A 541 0.73 10.45 28.96
CA ARG A 541 1.28 11.61 29.67
C ARG A 541 0.90 11.52 31.15
N LEU A 542 1.84 11.33 32.07
CA LEU A 542 1.59 11.29 33.51
C LEU A 542 1.52 12.68 34.13
N SER A 543 2.34 13.62 33.65
CA SER A 543 2.29 15.01 34.09
C SER A 543 2.62 16.01 32.99
N LYS A 544 2.09 17.24 33.12
CA LYS A 544 2.46 18.43 32.34
C LYS A 544 2.78 19.55 33.32
N SER A 545 4.00 20.05 33.32
CA SER A 545 4.42 21.22 34.10
C SER A 545 4.55 22.42 33.18
N VAL A 546 3.88 23.53 33.49
CA VAL A 546 4.07 24.82 32.78
C VAL A 546 4.63 25.82 33.78
N ASN A 547 5.87 26.27 33.55
CA ASN A 547 6.60 27.17 34.46
C ASN A 547 6.60 26.68 35.92
N GLY A 548 6.70 25.36 36.14
CA GLY A 548 6.70 24.72 37.45
C GLY A 548 5.32 24.42 38.04
N VAL A 549 4.22 24.80 37.36
CA VAL A 549 2.86 24.44 37.77
C VAL A 549 2.50 23.10 37.14
N VAL A 550 2.35 22.08 37.98
CA VAL A 550 2.14 20.69 37.55
C VAL A 550 0.66 20.34 37.49
N THR A 551 0.24 19.76 36.36
CA THR A 551 -1.01 19.04 36.17
C THR A 551 -0.71 17.55 36.06
N GLU A 552 -1.36 16.74 36.88
CA GLU A 552 -1.22 15.28 36.91
C GLU A 552 -2.33 14.60 36.11
N TYR A 553 -2.04 13.45 35.51
CA TYR A 553 -2.94 12.69 34.67
C TYR A 553 -2.99 11.23 35.14
N THR A 554 -4.16 10.59 35.06
CA THR A 554 -4.32 9.17 35.40
C THR A 554 -5.07 8.42 34.32
N TYR A 555 -4.80 7.13 34.17
CA TYR A 555 -5.33 6.30 33.09
C TYR A 555 -5.81 4.94 33.63
N ASP A 556 -6.68 4.28 32.88
CA ASP A 556 -7.00 2.87 33.10
C ASP A 556 -6.18 1.92 32.21
N GLU A 557 -6.39 0.61 32.36
CA GLU A 557 -5.67 -0.43 31.63
C GLU A 557 -5.93 -0.43 30.11
N ASN A 558 -6.96 0.28 29.63
CA ASN A 558 -7.21 0.49 28.20
C ASN A 558 -6.58 1.80 27.70
N ASN A 559 -5.69 2.44 28.47
CA ASN A 559 -5.07 3.72 28.18
C ASN A 559 -6.09 4.88 28.03
N ARG A 560 -7.25 4.79 28.71
CA ARG A 560 -8.26 5.85 28.73
C ARG A 560 -7.94 6.83 29.85
N LEU A 561 -7.90 8.13 29.53
CA LEU A 561 -7.61 9.19 30.50
C LEU A 561 -8.75 9.29 31.51
N ILE A 562 -8.51 9.09 32.80
CA ILE A 562 -9.54 9.17 33.85
C ILE A 562 -9.57 10.56 34.49
N THR A 563 -8.42 11.16 34.75
CA THR A 563 -8.33 12.50 35.34
C THR A 563 -7.25 13.36 34.70
N GLU A 564 -7.50 14.66 34.57
CA GLU A 564 -6.51 15.71 34.31
C GLU A 564 -6.64 16.76 35.42
N GLY A 565 -5.70 16.77 36.37
CA GLY A 565 -5.81 17.60 37.57
C GLY A 565 -7.09 17.32 38.34
N GLN A 566 -8.04 18.27 38.33
CA GLN A 566 -9.36 18.12 38.96
C GLN A 566 -10.49 17.84 37.96
N THR A 567 -10.17 17.69 36.68
CA THR A 567 -11.10 17.33 35.61
C THR A 567 -11.23 15.82 35.54
N VAL A 568 -12.45 15.31 35.41
CA VAL A 568 -12.77 13.87 35.32
C VAL A 568 -13.36 13.56 33.94
N TYR A 569 -12.96 12.43 33.38
CA TYR A 569 -13.42 11.93 32.09
C TYR A 569 -14.15 10.60 32.24
N THR A 570 -15.10 10.35 31.33
CA THR A 570 -15.80 9.05 31.26
C THR A 570 -15.79 8.51 29.84
N TYR A 571 -15.99 7.20 29.69
CA TYR A 571 -15.87 6.50 28.42
C TYR A 571 -16.96 5.44 28.27
N ASP A 572 -17.29 5.14 27.01
CA ASP A 572 -18.02 3.92 26.67
C ASP A 572 -17.06 2.72 26.57
N LYS A 573 -17.57 1.53 26.23
CA LYS A 573 -16.74 0.33 26.08
C LYS A 573 -15.96 0.30 24.77
N ASN A 574 -16.40 1.04 23.75
CA ASN A 574 -15.64 1.29 22.52
C ASN A 574 -14.49 2.27 22.72
N GLY A 575 -14.30 2.79 23.95
CA GLY A 575 -13.23 3.71 24.27
C GLY A 575 -13.45 5.11 23.71
N ASN A 576 -14.68 5.48 23.38
CA ASN A 576 -15.06 6.85 23.05
C ASN A 576 -15.20 7.66 24.34
N THR A 577 -14.60 8.86 24.39
CA THR A 577 -14.76 9.78 25.53
C THR A 577 -16.21 10.27 25.58
N LEU A 578 -16.99 9.96 26.62
CA LEU A 578 -18.40 10.35 26.76
C LEU A 578 -18.59 11.71 27.43
N SER A 579 -17.73 12.06 28.38
CA SER A 579 -17.80 13.37 29.03
C SER A 579 -16.47 13.84 29.59
N LYS A 580 -16.38 15.16 29.77
CA LYS A 580 -15.35 15.88 30.52
C LYS A 580 -16.06 16.76 31.53
N LYS A 581 -15.73 16.64 32.82
CA LYS A 581 -16.32 17.44 33.89
C LYS A 581 -15.25 18.11 34.74
N THR A 582 -15.32 19.43 34.83
CA THR A 582 -14.42 20.24 35.65
C THR A 582 -14.94 20.40 37.07
N ASN A 583 -14.06 20.78 37.99
CA ASN A 583 -14.42 21.14 39.37
C ASN A 583 -15.22 22.45 39.47
N THR A 584 -15.17 23.31 38.45
CA THR A 584 -15.88 24.60 38.39
C THR A 584 -17.33 24.47 37.95
N GLY A 585 -17.77 23.27 37.55
CA GLY A 585 -19.14 22.97 37.15
C GLY A 585 -19.37 22.94 35.64
N GLU A 586 -18.36 23.24 34.82
CA GLU A 586 -18.41 23.02 33.37
C GLU A 586 -18.40 21.51 33.07
N GLU A 587 -19.33 21.09 32.24
CA GLU A 587 -19.52 19.72 31.78
C GLU A 587 -19.72 19.69 30.27
N VAL A 588 -18.88 18.93 29.58
CA VAL A 588 -18.96 18.68 28.14
C VAL A 588 -19.32 17.21 27.94
N THR A 589 -20.35 16.95 27.14
CA THR A 589 -20.77 15.60 26.75
C THR A 589 -20.58 15.38 25.27
N TYR A 590 -20.16 14.18 24.90
CA TYR A 590 -19.87 13.77 23.53
C TYR A 590 -20.78 12.60 23.13
N THR A 591 -21.40 12.67 21.96
CA THR A 591 -22.23 11.60 21.38
C THR A 591 -21.57 11.06 20.12
N TYR A 592 -21.65 9.75 19.93
CA TYR A 592 -21.06 9.05 18.79
C TYR A 592 -22.11 8.24 18.05
N ASP A 593 -21.89 7.99 16.77
CA ASP A 593 -22.66 7.02 16.01
C ASP A 593 -22.10 5.59 16.15
N TYR A 594 -22.75 4.62 15.49
CA TYR A 594 -22.35 3.21 15.53
C TYR A 594 -20.99 2.90 14.88
N ASN A 595 -20.40 3.86 14.16
CA ASN A 595 -19.04 3.76 13.63
C ASN A 595 -18.02 4.48 14.52
N ASN A 596 -18.41 4.88 15.75
CA ASN A 596 -17.58 5.62 16.69
C ASN A 596 -17.17 7.02 16.21
N ARG A 597 -17.94 7.63 15.30
CA ARG A 597 -17.69 9.01 14.83
C ARG A 597 -18.41 10.00 15.73
N LEU A 598 -17.74 11.09 16.12
CA LEU A 598 -18.30 12.13 17.00
C LEU A 598 -19.44 12.87 16.28
N THR A 599 -20.68 12.71 16.68
CA THR A 599 -21.84 13.35 16.03
C THR A 599 -22.36 14.56 16.78
N LYS A 600 -22.05 14.68 18.08
CA LYS A 600 -22.50 15.82 18.88
C LYS A 600 -21.55 16.13 20.05
N VAL A 601 -21.33 17.41 20.28
CA VAL A 601 -20.69 17.96 21.49
C VAL A 601 -21.68 18.92 22.14
N ASN A 602 -21.91 18.77 23.44
CA ASN A 602 -22.78 19.65 24.20
C ASN A 602 -22.03 20.17 25.42
N ILE A 603 -21.85 21.49 25.49
CA ILE A 603 -21.10 22.21 26.51
C ILE A 603 -22.10 22.90 27.43
N THR A 604 -22.06 22.56 28.72
CA THR A 604 -22.97 23.08 29.75
C THR A 604 -22.19 23.56 30.96
N GLY A 605 -22.75 24.50 31.74
CA GLY A 605 -22.10 25.04 32.93
C GLY A 605 -20.87 25.94 32.65
N ALA A 606 -20.46 26.07 31.39
CA ALA A 606 -19.51 27.08 30.92
C ALA A 606 -20.20 28.44 30.74
N LYS A 607 -19.39 29.50 30.67
CA LYS A 607 -19.86 30.85 30.32
C LYS A 607 -20.46 30.90 28.91
N ASP A 608 -19.91 30.08 28.00
CA ASP A 608 -20.28 30.00 26.59
C ASP A 608 -20.84 28.59 26.30
N ALA A 609 -21.99 28.28 26.90
CA ALA A 609 -22.69 27.03 26.62
C ALA A 609 -23.07 26.96 25.14
N SER A 610 -22.78 25.83 24.49
CA SER A 610 -23.03 25.65 23.07
C SER A 610 -23.23 24.16 22.76
N THR A 611 -23.97 23.88 21.68
CA THR A 611 -24.13 22.57 21.09
C THR A 611 -23.58 22.56 19.67
N VAL A 612 -22.72 21.60 19.36
CA VAL A 612 -22.20 21.39 18.01
C VAL A 612 -22.56 19.99 17.53
N GLU A 613 -23.13 19.89 16.34
CA GLU A 613 -23.51 18.62 15.70
C GLU A 613 -22.76 18.44 14.39
N TYR A 614 -22.44 17.19 14.04
CA TYR A 614 -21.71 16.85 12.83
C TYR A 614 -22.42 15.73 12.06
N ALA A 615 -22.38 15.81 10.73
CA ALA A 615 -22.80 14.73 9.85
C ALA A 615 -21.63 14.25 8.98
N TYR A 616 -21.64 12.96 8.63
CA TYR A 616 -20.58 12.29 7.89
C TYR A 616 -21.14 11.60 6.66
N ASN A 617 -20.31 11.43 5.63
CA ASN A 617 -20.60 10.51 4.56
C ASN A 617 -20.36 9.05 4.95
N VAL A 618 -20.62 8.14 4.02
CA VAL A 618 -20.42 6.70 4.23
C VAL A 618 -18.97 6.30 4.46
N ASP A 619 -18.03 7.13 3.98
CA ASP A 619 -16.59 6.93 4.12
C ASP A 619 -16.04 7.54 5.44
N GLY A 620 -16.91 8.11 6.27
CA GLY A 620 -16.51 8.69 7.57
C GLY A 620 -15.98 10.11 7.49
N ILE A 621 -16.13 10.79 6.35
CA ILE A 621 -15.69 12.17 6.15
C ILE A 621 -16.81 13.13 6.53
N ARG A 622 -16.46 14.17 7.31
CA ARG A 622 -17.40 15.18 7.79
C ARG A 622 -17.88 16.04 6.62
N VAL A 623 -19.20 16.12 6.46
CA VAL A 623 -19.87 16.88 5.39
C VAL A 623 -20.77 18.00 5.90
N GLN A 624 -21.04 18.05 7.21
CA GLN A 624 -21.83 19.12 7.80
C GLN A 624 -21.39 19.39 9.25
N LYS A 625 -21.53 20.64 9.65
CA LYS A 625 -21.47 21.12 11.03
C LYS A 625 -22.69 21.99 11.31
N VAL A 626 -23.30 21.82 12.48
CA VAL A 626 -24.40 22.67 12.97
C VAL A 626 -24.07 23.19 14.36
N VAL A 627 -24.16 24.50 14.59
CA VAL A 627 -23.90 25.14 15.88
C VAL A 627 -25.20 25.71 16.43
N ASP A 628 -25.53 25.32 17.66
CA ASP A 628 -26.72 25.71 18.43
C ASP A 628 -28.05 25.48 17.71
N GLY A 629 -28.07 24.56 16.73
CA GLY A 629 -29.22 24.29 15.86
C GLY A 629 -29.56 25.43 14.90
N ILE A 630 -28.66 26.41 14.74
CA ILE A 630 -28.90 27.65 13.98
C ILE A 630 -27.90 27.80 12.84
N GLU A 631 -26.59 27.77 13.14
CA GLU A 631 -25.56 28.00 12.13
C GLU A 631 -25.21 26.67 11.46
N VAL A 632 -25.54 26.54 10.18
CA VAL A 632 -25.28 25.33 9.38
C VAL A 632 -24.16 25.61 8.40
N THR A 633 -23.14 24.76 8.42
CA THR A 633 -22.06 24.74 7.43
C THR A 633 -22.07 23.38 6.72
N ASN A 634 -22.30 23.39 5.41
CA ASN A 634 -22.20 22.24 4.54
C ASN A 634 -20.84 22.25 3.83
N TYR A 635 -20.16 21.11 3.79
CA TYR A 635 -18.84 20.96 3.20
C TYR A 635 -18.93 20.22 1.85
N LEU A 636 -18.42 20.82 0.77
CA LEU A 636 -18.13 20.11 -0.47
C LEU A 636 -16.70 19.56 -0.38
N VAL A 637 -16.58 18.24 -0.23
CA VAL A 637 -15.31 17.58 0.07
C VAL A 637 -14.80 16.79 -1.11
N ASP A 638 -13.54 17.00 -1.48
CA ASP A 638 -12.80 16.20 -2.45
C ASP A 638 -12.09 15.04 -1.75
N GLU A 639 -12.56 13.84 -2.05
CA GLU A 639 -12.02 12.57 -1.54
C GLU A 639 -11.07 11.90 -2.55
N ASN A 640 -10.85 12.51 -3.71
CA ASN A 640 -9.99 12.03 -4.80
C ASN A 640 -8.55 12.59 -4.70
N ARG A 641 -8.10 12.83 -3.46
CA ARG A 641 -6.75 13.24 -3.08
C ARG A 641 -6.21 12.27 -2.04
N LEU A 642 -4.96 12.44 -1.62
CA LEU A 642 -4.34 11.58 -0.60
C LEU A 642 -5.14 11.56 0.71
N TYR A 643 -5.70 12.71 1.10
CA TYR A 643 -6.61 12.86 2.23
C TYR A 643 -7.78 13.74 1.80
N ALA A 644 -8.95 13.54 2.39
CA ALA A 644 -10.14 14.33 2.10
C ALA A 644 -9.92 15.82 2.45
N GLN A 645 -10.24 16.70 1.50
CA GLN A 645 -10.08 18.16 1.63
C GLN A 645 -11.37 18.90 1.30
N VAL A 646 -11.75 19.89 2.12
CA VAL A 646 -12.91 20.73 1.83
C VAL A 646 -12.55 21.72 0.73
N LEU A 647 -13.27 21.68 -0.39
CA LEU A 647 -13.12 22.63 -1.50
C LEU A 647 -14.04 23.84 -1.35
N GLU A 648 -15.23 23.66 -0.79
CA GLU A 648 -16.19 24.74 -0.53
C GLU A 648 -16.92 24.54 0.79
N GLU A 649 -17.25 25.65 1.44
CA GLU A 649 -18.25 25.69 2.50
C GLU A 649 -19.48 26.46 2.02
N ARG A 650 -20.64 26.00 2.46
CA ARG A 650 -21.94 26.59 2.13
C ARG A 650 -22.79 26.73 3.37
N ASP A 651 -23.62 27.76 3.42
CA ASP A 651 -24.59 27.93 4.50
C ASP A 651 -25.75 26.90 4.40
N GLY A 652 -26.70 26.96 5.34
CA GLY A 652 -27.89 26.10 5.35
C GLY A 652 -28.86 26.33 4.20
N GLU A 653 -28.74 27.44 3.47
CA GLU A 653 -29.52 27.74 2.26
C GLU A 653 -28.80 27.29 0.98
N GLY A 654 -27.55 26.82 1.10
CA GLY A 654 -26.70 26.36 0.00
C GLY A 654 -25.87 27.47 -0.65
N ASN A 655 -25.85 28.69 -0.09
CA ASN A 655 -25.02 29.79 -0.60
C ASN A 655 -23.54 29.54 -0.27
N LEU A 656 -22.65 29.82 -1.22
CA LEU A 656 -21.20 29.72 -1.03
C LEU A 656 -20.72 30.73 0.03
N THR A 657 -20.04 30.26 1.06
CA THR A 657 -19.41 31.11 2.08
C THR A 657 -17.92 31.27 1.84
N VAL A 658 -17.24 30.17 1.48
CA VAL A 658 -15.81 30.17 1.13
C VAL A 658 -15.49 29.08 0.11
N SER A 659 -14.55 29.35 -0.78
CA SER A 659 -13.88 28.34 -1.61
C SER A 659 -12.39 28.26 -1.30
N TYR A 660 -11.81 27.07 -1.45
CA TYR A 660 -10.43 26.76 -1.14
C TYR A 660 -9.71 26.22 -2.37
N ILE A 661 -8.44 26.62 -2.55
CA ILE A 661 -7.57 26.18 -3.64
C ILE A 661 -6.41 25.39 -3.04
N TYR A 662 -6.20 24.17 -3.51
CA TYR A 662 -5.13 23.30 -3.05
C TYR A 662 -4.12 23.02 -4.15
N GLY A 663 -2.84 23.02 -3.78
CA GLY A 663 -1.77 22.34 -4.53
C GLY A 663 -1.26 21.18 -3.69
N ASP A 664 0.05 21.13 -3.45
CA ASP A 664 0.61 20.21 -2.44
C ASP A 664 0.07 20.51 -1.03
N ASP A 665 -0.13 21.80 -0.73
CA ASP A 665 -0.72 22.34 0.50
C ASP A 665 -1.94 23.21 0.16
N LEU A 666 -2.70 23.68 1.16
CA LEU A 666 -3.73 24.69 0.96
C LEU A 666 -3.09 26.02 0.51
N ILE A 667 -3.46 26.52 -0.66
CA ILE A 667 -2.84 27.72 -1.25
C ILE A 667 -3.55 28.97 -0.75
N SER A 668 -4.88 28.97 -0.86
CA SER A 668 -5.70 30.16 -0.59
C SER A 668 -7.14 29.81 -0.26
N GLN A 669 -7.79 30.73 0.45
CA GLN A 669 -9.23 30.80 0.58
C GLN A 669 -9.78 32.05 -0.09
N LYS A 670 -11.01 31.98 -0.59
CA LYS A 670 -11.76 33.13 -1.12
C LYS A 670 -13.11 33.25 -0.42
N ARG A 671 -13.32 34.37 0.29
CA ARG A 671 -14.58 34.73 0.95
C ARG A 671 -15.15 35.98 0.29
N GLY A 672 -16.25 35.82 -0.44
CA GLY A 672 -16.72 36.87 -1.37
C GLY A 672 -15.65 37.20 -2.40
N ASP A 673 -15.21 38.46 -2.45
CA ASP A 673 -14.12 38.91 -3.34
C ASP A 673 -12.74 38.95 -2.66
N SER A 674 -12.65 38.58 -1.38
CA SER A 674 -11.42 38.68 -0.59
C SER A 674 -10.62 37.37 -0.64
N PHE A 675 -9.34 37.48 -0.99
CA PHE A 675 -8.38 36.37 -0.99
C PHE A 675 -7.50 36.42 0.24
N SER A 676 -7.23 35.24 0.81
CA SER A 676 -6.17 35.04 1.81
C SER A 676 -5.27 33.90 1.35
N TYR A 677 -3.96 34.14 1.32
CA TYR A 677 -2.94 33.15 0.96
C TYR A 677 -2.22 32.64 2.21
N TYR A 678 -2.04 31.32 2.30
CA TYR A 678 -1.52 30.63 3.48
C TYR A 678 0.00 30.50 3.45
N HIS A 679 0.65 30.82 4.57
CA HIS A 679 2.09 30.66 4.78
C HIS A 679 2.36 29.74 5.96
N TYR A 680 3.19 28.72 5.73
CA TYR A 680 3.38 27.60 6.65
C TYR A 680 4.71 27.63 7.40
N ASP A 681 4.80 26.86 8.49
CA ASP A 681 6.07 26.32 8.99
C ASP A 681 6.39 24.94 8.38
N GLY A 682 7.53 24.38 8.76
CA GLY A 682 8.05 23.13 8.23
C GLY A 682 7.34 21.85 8.67
N ILE A 683 6.23 21.92 9.43
CA ILE A 683 5.30 20.79 9.62
C ILE A 683 3.93 21.08 9.02
N GLY A 684 3.81 22.16 8.24
CA GLY A 684 2.57 22.54 7.57
C GLY A 684 1.61 23.36 8.44
N SER A 685 2.01 23.88 9.60
CA SER A 685 1.10 24.72 10.39
C SER A 685 0.93 26.10 9.75
N THR A 686 -0.29 26.62 9.67
CA THR A 686 -0.55 27.99 9.20
C THR A 686 0.04 28.99 10.19
N ARG A 687 0.96 29.83 9.73
CA ARG A 687 1.67 30.81 10.57
C ARG A 687 1.37 32.25 10.22
N ALA A 688 1.03 32.51 8.96
CA ALA A 688 0.55 33.82 8.52
C ALA A 688 -0.45 33.69 7.37
N LEU A 689 -1.33 34.68 7.27
CA LEU A 689 -2.14 34.93 6.07
C LEU A 689 -1.72 36.24 5.43
N THR A 690 -1.76 36.27 4.09
CA THR A 690 -1.56 37.50 3.32
C THR A 690 -2.72 37.80 2.39
N ASP A 691 -3.02 39.07 2.17
CA ASP A 691 -4.01 39.52 1.20
C ASP A 691 -3.50 39.40 -0.26
N ILE A 692 -4.32 39.82 -1.23
CA ILE A 692 -3.96 39.81 -2.66
C ILE A 692 -2.79 40.74 -3.03
N HIS A 693 -2.42 41.67 -2.15
CA HIS A 693 -1.28 42.58 -2.34
C HIS A 693 -0.03 42.11 -1.58
N GLY A 694 -0.09 40.94 -0.92
CA GLY A 694 1.02 40.39 -0.15
C GLY A 694 1.20 41.01 1.23
N ASN A 695 0.22 41.76 1.74
CA ASN A 695 0.25 42.31 3.10
C ASN A 695 -0.17 41.25 4.12
N ILE A 696 0.52 41.17 5.25
CA ILE A 696 0.16 40.28 6.35
C ILE A 696 -1.15 40.75 6.98
N THR A 697 -2.16 39.88 7.01
CA THR A 697 -3.46 40.14 7.66
C THR A 697 -3.54 39.48 9.03
N ASP A 698 -2.96 38.29 9.17
CA ASP A 698 -3.08 37.45 10.35
C ASP A 698 -1.77 36.71 10.61
N THR A 699 -1.50 36.43 11.88
CA THR A 699 -0.37 35.58 12.31
C THR A 699 -0.83 34.66 13.42
N TYR A 700 -0.21 33.48 13.52
CA TYR A 700 -0.57 32.45 14.49
C TYR A 700 0.69 31.87 15.15
N THR A 701 0.60 31.60 16.46
CA THR A 701 1.67 30.95 17.22
C THR A 701 1.09 29.82 18.05
N TYR A 702 1.77 28.67 18.06
CA TYR A 702 1.34 27.47 18.76
C TYR A 702 2.38 26.99 19.78
N ASP A 703 1.93 26.21 20.78
CA ASP A 703 2.77 25.23 21.47
C ASP A 703 2.99 23.98 20.58
N SER A 704 3.82 23.03 21.01
CA SER A 704 4.14 21.87 20.18
C SER A 704 2.97 20.93 19.91
N PHE A 705 1.91 20.93 20.71
CA PHE A 705 0.72 20.10 20.48
C PHE A 705 -0.40 20.83 19.74
N GLY A 706 -0.11 22.04 19.22
CA GLY A 706 -1.05 22.80 18.38
C GLY A 706 -2.01 23.70 19.14
N MET A 707 -1.79 23.93 20.45
CA MET A 707 -2.56 24.94 21.18
C MET A 707 -2.16 26.33 20.71
N LEU A 708 -3.13 27.12 20.26
CA LEU A 708 -2.92 28.50 19.84
C LEU A 708 -2.57 29.37 21.05
N THR A 709 -1.34 29.89 21.11
CA THR A 709 -0.86 30.75 22.21
C THR A 709 -0.97 32.24 21.88
N SER A 710 -0.97 32.60 20.60
CA SER A 710 -1.15 33.98 20.14
C SER A 710 -1.73 34.00 18.72
N ARG A 711 -2.57 34.99 18.44
CA ARG A 711 -3.02 35.32 17.09
C ARG A 711 -3.18 36.83 16.89
N THR A 712 -2.96 37.29 15.67
CA THR A 712 -3.32 38.64 15.23
C THR A 712 -4.29 38.57 14.06
N GLY A 713 -4.96 39.69 13.78
CA GLY A 713 -5.91 39.78 12.67
C GLY A 713 -7.31 39.32 13.03
N THR A 714 -8.21 39.40 12.05
CA THR A 714 -9.64 39.08 12.19
C THR A 714 -10.16 38.28 11.01
N THR A 715 -9.27 37.76 10.15
CA THR A 715 -9.69 36.94 9.02
C THR A 715 -10.23 35.62 9.55
N GLU A 716 -11.42 35.26 9.12
CA GLU A 716 -12.01 33.97 9.43
C GLU A 716 -11.18 32.86 8.78
N ASN A 717 -10.66 31.93 9.59
CA ASN A 717 -9.81 30.85 9.14
C ASN A 717 -9.85 29.68 10.14
N ASP A 718 -10.19 28.51 9.63
CA ASP A 718 -10.23 27.29 10.42
C ASP A 718 -8.97 26.42 10.24
N TYR A 719 -8.14 26.67 9.22
CA TYR A 719 -6.96 25.84 8.94
C TYR A 719 -5.74 26.37 9.68
N LEU A 720 -5.36 25.69 10.78
CA LEU A 720 -4.37 26.18 11.75
C LEU A 720 -3.16 25.23 11.87
N PHE A 721 -2.98 24.56 13.01
CA PHE A 721 -1.86 23.65 13.25
C PHE A 721 -1.85 22.50 12.23
N THR A 722 -0.66 22.21 11.70
CA THR A 722 -0.40 21.22 10.64
C THR A 722 -1.32 21.33 9.42
N GLY A 723 -1.94 22.50 9.19
CA GLY A 723 -2.86 22.73 8.08
C GLY A 723 -4.20 22.04 8.27
N GLU A 724 -4.54 21.59 9.48
CA GLU A 724 -5.78 20.87 9.76
C GLU A 724 -6.90 21.81 10.25
N GLN A 725 -8.15 21.40 9.99
CA GLN A 725 -9.32 22.20 10.33
C GLN A 725 -9.59 22.19 11.84
N TYR A 726 -9.42 23.34 12.48
CA TYR A 726 -9.70 23.62 13.87
C TYR A 726 -11.15 24.05 14.07
N ASP A 727 -11.87 23.33 14.92
CA ASP A 727 -13.20 23.74 15.34
C ASP A 727 -13.13 24.55 16.63
N ALA A 728 -13.19 25.87 16.51
CA ALA A 728 -13.12 26.80 17.64
C ALA A 728 -14.27 26.66 18.66
N ASN A 729 -15.40 26.04 18.28
CA ASN A 729 -16.54 25.85 19.19
C ASN A 729 -16.29 24.73 20.21
N VAL A 730 -15.42 23.78 19.88
CA VAL A 730 -15.10 22.63 20.74
C VAL A 730 -13.61 22.52 21.07
N ASN A 731 -12.78 23.35 20.42
CA ASN A 731 -11.33 23.42 20.54
C ASN A 731 -10.61 22.12 20.15
N PHE A 732 -11.02 21.50 19.04
CA PHE A 732 -10.42 20.29 18.49
C PHE A 732 -9.97 20.49 17.05
N TYR A 733 -8.95 19.74 16.64
CA TYR A 733 -8.62 19.55 15.23
C TYR A 733 -9.38 18.34 14.67
N TYR A 734 -9.97 18.50 13.50
CA TYR A 734 -10.60 17.42 12.76
C TYR A 734 -9.60 16.78 11.80
N LEU A 735 -9.24 15.52 12.05
CA LEU A 735 -8.24 14.76 11.29
C LEU A 735 -8.93 13.60 10.57
N ARG A 736 -10.05 13.88 9.89
CA ARG A 736 -10.87 12.88 9.17
C ARG A 736 -11.43 11.76 10.06
N ALA A 737 -10.64 10.74 10.36
CA ALA A 737 -11.05 9.60 11.17
C ALA A 737 -11.34 9.96 12.64
N ARG A 738 -10.62 10.94 13.20
CA ARG A 738 -10.70 11.30 14.62
C ARG A 738 -10.56 12.80 14.88
N TYR A 739 -10.90 13.18 16.11
CA TYR A 739 -10.70 14.54 16.63
C TYR A 739 -9.54 14.55 17.62
N MET A 740 -8.54 15.38 17.34
CA MET A 740 -7.39 15.60 18.20
C MET A 740 -7.65 16.79 19.12
N ASN A 741 -7.48 16.58 20.43
CA ASN A 741 -7.56 17.64 21.43
C ASN A 741 -6.14 18.19 21.69
N PRO A 742 -5.82 19.42 21.25
CA PRO A 742 -4.48 19.98 21.37
C PRO A 742 -4.06 20.23 22.82
N ALA A 743 -4.99 20.51 23.73
CA ALA A 743 -4.67 20.71 25.15
C ALA A 743 -4.12 19.42 25.79
N LEU A 744 -4.72 18.28 25.42
CA LEU A 744 -4.33 16.96 25.90
C LEU A 744 -3.22 16.33 25.05
N GLY A 745 -3.08 16.71 23.78
CA GLY A 745 -2.17 16.09 22.82
C GLY A 745 -2.55 14.64 22.49
N ARG A 746 -3.86 14.35 22.41
CA ARG A 746 -4.38 13.00 22.18
C ARG A 746 -5.77 13.01 21.51
N PHE A 747 -6.19 11.87 20.99
CA PHE A 747 -7.50 11.67 20.37
C PHE A 747 -8.60 11.35 21.40
N LEU A 748 -9.85 11.66 21.04
CA LEU A 748 -11.04 11.37 21.86
C LEU A 748 -11.51 9.91 21.80
N THR A 749 -11.15 9.19 20.75
CA THR A 749 -11.61 7.82 20.43
C THR A 749 -10.42 6.90 20.20
N MET A 750 -10.63 5.59 20.37
CA MET A 750 -9.61 4.59 20.02
C MET A 750 -9.34 4.62 18.52
N ASP A 751 -8.08 4.41 18.16
CA ASP A 751 -7.70 4.12 16.79
C ASP A 751 -8.27 2.78 16.31
N SER A 752 -8.82 2.77 15.09
CA SER A 752 -9.17 1.52 14.41
C SER A 752 -7.96 0.89 13.73
N TRP A 753 -6.87 1.63 13.51
CA TRP A 753 -5.64 1.09 12.97
C TRP A 753 -4.94 0.15 13.96
N GLY A 754 -4.42 -0.97 13.46
CA GLY A 754 -3.86 -2.05 14.28
C GLY A 754 -2.56 -1.69 15.00
N GLY A 755 -1.79 -0.75 14.44
CA GLY A 755 -0.41 -0.49 14.83
C GLY A 755 0.55 -1.53 14.24
N ILE A 756 1.85 -1.36 14.47
CA ILE A 756 2.90 -2.25 13.96
C ILE A 756 3.69 -2.88 15.10
N ILE A 757 3.83 -4.21 15.06
CA ILE A 757 4.42 -4.98 16.17
C ILE A 757 5.89 -4.67 16.45
N THR A 758 6.64 -4.26 15.42
CA THR A 758 8.06 -3.88 15.53
C THR A 758 8.27 -2.42 15.93
N ASP A 759 7.18 -1.65 16.07
CA ASP A 759 7.18 -0.26 16.54
C ASP A 759 6.09 -0.08 17.63
N PRO A 760 6.35 -0.51 18.88
CA PRO A 760 5.31 -0.67 19.89
C PRO A 760 4.50 0.59 20.23
N ILE A 761 5.04 1.80 20.03
CA ILE A 761 4.31 3.05 20.33
C ILE A 761 3.05 3.19 19.47
N THR A 762 3.08 2.66 18.25
CA THR A 762 1.95 2.64 17.30
C THR A 762 0.80 1.74 17.73
N LEU A 763 1.02 0.85 18.71
CA LEU A 763 -0.01 -0.03 19.25
C LEU A 763 -0.93 0.71 20.22
N HIS A 764 -0.50 1.88 20.73
CA HIS A 764 -1.30 2.72 21.62
C HIS A 764 -2.44 3.42 20.87
N LYS A 765 -3.67 3.35 21.38
CA LYS A 765 -4.88 3.71 20.61
C LYS A 765 -5.31 5.19 20.68
N TYR A 766 -4.60 6.04 21.41
CA TYR A 766 -5.00 7.44 21.63
C TYR A 766 -3.94 8.51 21.35
N LEU A 767 -2.67 8.15 21.11
CA LEU A 767 -1.61 9.16 21.01
C LEU A 767 -1.80 10.01 19.76
N TYR A 768 -1.50 11.30 19.87
CA TYR A 768 -1.23 12.12 18.70
C TYR A 768 0.26 12.12 18.42
N ALA A 769 0.63 11.91 17.15
CA ALA A 769 2.01 12.04 16.65
C ALA A 769 3.04 11.22 17.46
N ASP A 770 2.64 10.09 18.05
CA ASP A 770 3.47 9.24 18.93
C ASP A 770 4.15 10.02 20.08
N CYS A 771 3.49 11.07 20.58
CA CYS A 771 4.08 12.03 21.54
C CYS A 771 5.28 12.84 21.01
N ASP A 772 5.48 12.89 19.69
CA ASP A 772 6.46 13.72 18.98
C ASP A 772 5.80 14.65 17.95
N PRO A 773 4.96 15.61 18.40
CA PRO A 773 4.22 16.48 17.50
C PRO A 773 5.09 17.54 16.80
N VAL A 774 6.37 17.63 17.16
CA VAL A 774 7.34 18.57 16.57
C VAL A 774 7.91 17.99 15.26
N ASN A 775 7.95 16.66 15.14
CA ASN A 775 8.51 15.97 13.99
C ASN A 775 7.47 15.13 13.24
N LYS A 776 6.36 14.79 13.87
CA LYS A 776 5.30 13.95 13.28
C LYS A 776 3.97 14.70 13.22
N ILE A 777 3.17 14.34 12.21
CA ILE A 777 1.79 14.79 12.01
C ILE A 777 0.90 13.57 11.77
N ASP A 778 -0.40 13.69 11.96
CA ASP A 778 -1.36 12.62 11.65
C ASP A 778 -2.50 13.20 10.79
N PRO A 779 -2.35 13.26 9.46
CA PRO A 779 -3.39 13.84 8.61
C PRO A 779 -4.61 12.92 8.51
N SER A 780 -4.44 11.61 8.57
CA SER A 780 -5.55 10.66 8.42
C SER A 780 -6.38 10.49 9.69
N GLY A 781 -5.80 10.86 10.84
CA GLY A 781 -6.32 10.53 12.14
C GLY A 781 -6.14 9.05 12.47
N HIS A 782 -5.21 8.32 11.85
CA HIS A 782 -4.95 6.89 12.09
C HIS A 782 -3.50 6.56 12.40
N PHE A 783 -2.55 7.33 11.85
CA PHE A 783 -1.15 7.02 12.06
C PHE A 783 -0.30 8.25 11.83
N SER A 784 0.74 8.34 12.65
CA SER A 784 1.73 9.39 12.59
C SER A 784 2.64 9.19 11.37
N ILE A 785 2.83 10.24 10.58
CA ILE A 785 3.87 10.34 9.57
C ILE A 785 4.86 11.43 9.99
N LEU A 786 6.12 11.34 9.55
CA LEU A 786 7.06 12.46 9.76
C LEU A 786 6.54 13.69 9.02
N GLY A 787 6.27 14.78 9.75
CA GLY A 787 5.77 16.06 9.24
C GLY A 787 6.72 16.78 8.29
N THR A 788 7.98 16.33 8.27
CA THR A 788 8.92 16.58 7.18
C THR A 788 9.15 15.28 6.43
N LEU A 789 8.38 15.04 5.36
CA LEU A 789 8.69 14.01 4.38
C LEU A 789 10.09 14.28 3.80
N ALA A 790 11.10 13.66 4.40
CA ALA A 790 12.50 13.71 4.00
C ALA A 790 13.23 12.36 4.16
N LEU A 791 12.69 11.44 4.98
CA LEU A 791 13.28 10.10 5.14
C LEU A 791 12.75 9.08 4.12
N VAL A 792 11.74 9.46 3.34
CA VAL A 792 11.20 8.65 2.23
C VAL A 792 11.70 9.18 0.86
N THR A 793 12.32 10.36 0.81
CA THR A 793 12.73 11.03 -0.45
C THR A 793 14.11 10.64 -0.99
N TYR A 794 14.82 9.69 -0.39
CA TYR A 794 15.96 9.06 -1.10
C TYR A 794 15.55 7.78 -1.83
N THR A 795 14.66 6.95 -1.27
CA THR A 795 14.25 5.70 -1.92
C THR A 795 13.02 5.89 -2.81
N VAL A 796 12.08 6.77 -2.46
CA VAL A 796 10.84 6.95 -3.25
C VAL A 796 11.00 7.94 -4.39
N SER A 797 11.86 8.97 -4.26
CA SER A 797 12.26 9.80 -5.41
C SER A 797 13.00 8.96 -6.45
N ILE A 798 13.72 7.91 -6.03
CA ILE A 798 14.38 6.96 -6.94
C ILE A 798 13.39 5.90 -7.47
N ALA A 799 12.44 5.42 -6.66
CA ALA A 799 11.41 4.49 -7.11
C ALA A 799 10.45 5.13 -8.13
N ALA A 800 10.13 6.42 -7.97
CA ALA A 800 9.36 7.22 -8.93
C ALA A 800 10.11 7.40 -10.26
N ILE A 801 11.45 7.47 -10.23
CA ILE A 801 12.27 7.50 -11.46
C ILE A 801 12.36 6.11 -12.10
N ALA A 802 12.28 5.01 -11.32
CA ALA A 802 12.52 3.65 -11.79
C ALA A 802 11.28 2.87 -12.29
N LEU A 803 10.04 3.32 -12.07
CA LEU A 803 8.85 2.51 -12.38
C LEU A 803 7.72 3.24 -13.14
N PRO A 804 7.91 3.61 -14.42
CA PRO A 804 6.79 4.03 -15.27
C PRO A 804 5.86 2.86 -15.66
N VAL A 805 6.30 1.60 -15.47
CA VAL A 805 5.52 0.41 -15.86
C VAL A 805 4.43 0.06 -14.83
N PHE A 806 4.56 0.53 -13.59
CA PHE A 806 3.59 0.24 -12.54
C PHE A 806 2.58 1.35 -12.28
N ALA A 807 2.81 2.61 -12.68
CA ALA A 807 1.90 3.72 -12.38
C ALA A 807 0.47 3.48 -12.88
N GLY A 808 0.30 2.93 -14.09
CA GLY A 808 -1.02 2.59 -14.64
C GLY A 808 -1.76 1.50 -13.84
N ILE A 809 -1.06 0.46 -13.40
CA ILE A 809 -1.63 -0.63 -12.59
C ILE A 809 -1.81 -0.19 -11.13
N TYR A 810 -0.90 0.64 -10.61
CA TYR A 810 -0.88 1.17 -9.25
C TYR A 810 -2.05 2.12 -9.00
N LEU A 811 -2.35 3.04 -9.94
CA LEU A 811 -3.57 3.87 -9.88
C LEU A 811 -4.84 3.04 -10.05
N THR A 812 -4.83 1.98 -10.86
CA THR A 812 -5.97 1.07 -10.98
C THR A 812 -6.18 0.24 -9.70
N ILE A 813 -5.14 -0.16 -8.96
CA ILE A 813 -5.24 -0.91 -7.70
C ILE A 813 -5.65 0.01 -6.53
N VAL A 814 -5.09 1.22 -6.46
CA VAL A 814 -5.37 2.20 -5.39
C VAL A 814 -6.79 2.77 -5.50
N ASN A 815 -7.36 2.91 -6.70
CA ASN A 815 -8.74 3.38 -6.85
C ASN A 815 -9.81 2.33 -6.48
N LYS A 816 -9.43 1.06 -6.28
CA LYS A 816 -10.38 -0.05 -6.05
C LYS A 816 -10.65 -0.36 -4.58
N VAL A 817 -9.93 0.32 -3.70
CA VAL A 817 -9.98 0.12 -2.26
C VAL A 817 -9.82 1.52 -1.67
N SER A 818 -10.74 1.98 -0.81
CA SER A 818 -10.48 3.24 -0.12
C SER A 818 -9.11 3.14 0.57
N VAL A 819 -8.35 4.23 0.64
CA VAL A 819 -7.06 4.21 1.34
C VAL A 819 -7.23 3.65 2.77
N LEU A 820 -8.41 3.84 3.40
CA LEU A 820 -8.79 3.22 4.67
C LEU A 820 -9.01 1.70 4.60
N ASP A 821 -9.68 1.17 3.57
CA ASP A 821 -9.90 -0.27 3.41
C ASP A 821 -8.60 -1.02 3.09
N TYR A 822 -7.67 -0.38 2.36
CA TYR A 822 -6.35 -0.93 2.03
C TYR A 822 -5.44 -0.91 3.25
N ILE A 823 -5.53 0.14 4.08
CA ILE A 823 -4.84 0.22 5.37
C ILE A 823 -5.45 -0.77 6.38
N SER A 824 -6.76 -1.01 6.35
CA SER A 824 -7.41 -2.03 7.18
C SER A 824 -7.05 -3.45 6.74
N ALA A 825 -6.88 -3.69 5.44
CA ALA A 825 -6.40 -4.96 4.89
C ALA A 825 -4.91 -5.15 5.23
N LEU A 826 -4.10 -4.10 5.17
CA LEU A 826 -2.72 -4.07 5.68
C LEU A 826 -2.61 -4.34 7.20
N CYS A 827 -3.74 -4.35 7.92
CA CYS A 827 -3.80 -4.62 9.37
C CYS A 827 -4.28 -6.04 9.74
N SER A 828 -4.52 -6.95 8.79
CA SER A 828 -4.83 -8.35 9.08
C SER A 828 -3.60 -9.25 8.96
N GLU A 829 -2.69 -9.16 9.94
CA GLU A 829 -1.54 -10.06 10.21
C GLU A 829 -0.48 -10.30 9.10
N ASP A 830 0.78 -10.21 9.54
CA ASP A 830 2.03 -10.68 8.91
C ASP A 830 2.42 -10.16 7.51
N VAL A 831 2.89 -8.91 7.44
CA VAL A 831 3.96 -8.52 6.50
C VAL A 831 4.92 -7.55 7.19
N TRP A 832 6.20 -7.93 7.20
CA TRP A 832 7.29 -7.30 7.92
C TRP A 832 7.51 -5.81 7.59
N ILE A 833 7.82 -5.01 8.62
CA ILE A 833 8.63 -3.78 8.47
C ILE A 833 10.04 -4.19 8.04
N GLU A 834 10.20 -4.42 6.75
CA GLU A 834 11.35 -3.93 5.97
C GLU A 834 10.88 -3.11 4.76
N ALA A 835 9.60 -2.72 4.72
CA ALA A 835 9.00 -1.97 3.63
C ALA A 835 9.28 -0.45 3.66
N ALA A 836 10.07 0.06 4.62
CA ALA A 836 10.62 1.42 4.58
C ALA A 836 12.05 1.47 3.97
N ILE A 837 12.68 0.31 3.74
CA ILE A 837 14.00 0.18 3.09
C ILE A 837 13.90 -0.69 1.81
N GLY A 838 12.79 -1.40 1.59
CA GLY A 838 12.45 -2.17 0.38
C GLY A 838 11.40 -1.53 -0.55
N ILE A 839 11.34 -0.21 -0.67
CA ILE A 839 10.40 0.44 -1.61
C ILE A 839 10.98 0.35 -3.03
N GLY A 840 10.56 -0.70 -3.74
CA GLY A 840 10.82 -0.88 -5.17
C GLY A 840 10.38 -2.24 -5.71
N MET A 841 10.54 -3.33 -4.95
CA MET A 841 10.13 -4.67 -5.39
C MET A 841 9.88 -5.55 -4.16
N GLY A 842 8.61 -5.76 -3.77
CA GLY A 842 8.30 -6.73 -2.70
C GLY A 842 6.95 -6.61 -1.99
N ALA A 843 6.22 -5.49 -2.10
CA ALA A 843 4.96 -5.28 -1.36
C ALA A 843 3.69 -5.36 -2.25
N VAL A 844 3.58 -6.42 -3.06
CA VAL A 844 2.31 -6.83 -3.72
C VAL A 844 1.83 -8.22 -3.25
N LEU A 845 2.55 -8.92 -2.36
CA LEU A 845 2.25 -10.33 -2.04
C LEU A 845 1.69 -10.64 -0.64
N GLY A 846 1.30 -9.65 0.16
CA GLY A 846 0.91 -9.90 1.55
C GLY A 846 -0.55 -9.67 1.92
N LEU A 847 -1.09 -8.47 1.71
CA LEU A 847 -2.40 -8.08 2.23
C LEU A 847 -3.43 -7.68 1.17
N GLY A 848 -3.28 -8.32 0.01
CA GLY A 848 -4.28 -8.36 -1.04
C GLY A 848 -4.86 -9.74 -1.31
N ILE A 849 -4.72 -10.74 -0.43
CA ILE A 849 -5.06 -12.13 -0.78
C ILE A 849 -6.58 -12.38 -0.97
N LYS A 850 -7.47 -11.42 -0.64
CA LYS A 850 -8.92 -11.55 -0.96
C LYS A 850 -9.52 -10.48 -1.86
N ALA A 851 -8.86 -9.35 -2.09
CA ALA A 851 -9.27 -8.37 -3.10
C ALA A 851 -8.49 -8.51 -4.42
N ILE A 852 -7.29 -9.10 -4.40
CA ILE A 852 -6.53 -9.48 -5.60
C ILE A 852 -7.08 -10.78 -6.20
N ALA A 853 -7.60 -11.70 -5.38
CA ALA A 853 -8.24 -12.94 -5.87
C ALA A 853 -9.55 -12.71 -6.66
N LYS A 854 -10.12 -11.50 -6.61
CA LYS A 854 -11.35 -11.15 -7.34
C LYS A 854 -11.13 -10.16 -8.48
N LYS A 855 -9.89 -9.73 -8.70
CA LYS A 855 -9.52 -8.75 -9.74
C LYS A 855 -8.25 -9.07 -10.51
N LEU A 856 -7.79 -10.32 -10.40
CA LEU A 856 -6.77 -10.92 -11.25
C LEU A 856 -7.41 -11.99 -12.14
N ALA A 857 -8.30 -11.52 -12.98
CA ALA A 857 -8.61 -12.11 -14.27
C ALA A 857 -8.42 -10.90 -15.17
N CYS A 858 -7.22 -10.72 -15.72
CA CYS A 858 -6.70 -11.38 -16.92
C CYS A 858 -5.20 -11.69 -16.84
N GLU A 859 -4.54 -11.61 -15.67
CA GLU A 859 -3.11 -11.99 -15.53
C GLU A 859 -2.91 -13.50 -15.24
N VAL A 860 -3.87 -14.35 -15.63
CA VAL A 860 -3.95 -15.76 -15.21
C VAL A 860 -3.05 -16.71 -16.04
N VAL A 861 -2.49 -16.27 -17.17
CA VAL A 861 -1.65 -17.17 -18.00
C VAL A 861 -0.15 -17.09 -17.64
N ALA A 862 0.34 -15.93 -17.17
CA ALA A 862 1.71 -15.82 -16.63
C ALA A 862 1.81 -16.34 -15.18
N PHE A 863 0.76 -16.19 -14.36
CA PHE A 863 0.78 -16.58 -12.95
C PHE A 863 0.66 -18.10 -12.73
N ILE A 864 -0.04 -18.84 -13.60
CA ILE A 864 -0.09 -20.32 -13.55
C ILE A 864 1.27 -20.93 -13.93
N GLY A 865 1.98 -20.34 -14.89
CA GLY A 865 3.35 -20.73 -15.24
C GLY A 865 4.35 -20.46 -14.10
N VAL A 866 4.21 -19.33 -13.40
CA VAL A 866 5.04 -18.98 -12.24
C VAL A 866 4.71 -19.83 -11.01
N ILE A 867 3.44 -20.18 -10.73
CA ILE A 867 3.06 -21.09 -9.63
C ILE A 867 3.61 -22.50 -9.87
N MET A 868 3.56 -23.02 -11.11
CA MET A 868 4.15 -24.32 -11.43
C MET A 868 5.69 -24.29 -11.36
N SER A 869 6.31 -23.15 -11.72
CA SER A 869 7.76 -22.95 -11.61
C SER A 869 8.23 -22.78 -10.17
N LEU A 870 7.46 -22.09 -9.32
CA LEU A 870 7.73 -21.90 -7.89
C LEU A 870 7.47 -23.17 -7.09
N TRP A 871 6.46 -23.98 -7.44
CA TRP A 871 6.23 -25.29 -6.83
C TRP A 871 7.36 -26.28 -7.16
N SER A 872 7.90 -26.20 -8.38
CA SER A 872 9.01 -27.03 -8.83
C SER A 872 10.38 -26.53 -8.32
N LEU A 873 10.54 -25.22 -8.14
CA LEU A 873 11.65 -24.60 -7.41
C LEU A 873 11.62 -24.98 -5.93
N TYR A 874 10.45 -24.98 -5.30
CA TYR A 874 10.26 -25.44 -3.93
C TYR A 874 10.60 -26.93 -3.77
N GLN A 875 10.13 -27.81 -4.67
CA GLN A 875 10.49 -29.23 -4.62
C GLN A 875 12.00 -29.47 -4.84
N SER A 876 12.64 -28.67 -5.69
CA SER A 876 14.08 -28.78 -5.93
C SER A 876 14.92 -28.23 -4.77
N ILE A 877 14.48 -27.15 -4.12
CA ILE A 877 15.09 -26.64 -2.88
C ILE A 877 14.90 -27.64 -1.73
N ASP A 878 13.70 -28.20 -1.57
CA ASP A 878 13.42 -29.19 -0.52
C ASP A 878 14.21 -30.49 -0.74
N LEU A 879 14.36 -30.95 -1.99
CA LEU A 879 15.23 -32.07 -2.33
C LEU A 879 16.70 -31.76 -2.02
N SER A 880 17.16 -30.54 -2.31
CA SER A 880 18.53 -30.07 -2.04
C SER A 880 18.82 -29.98 -0.54
N ILE A 881 17.86 -29.49 0.24
CA ILE A 881 17.91 -29.45 1.71
C ILE A 881 17.93 -30.87 2.27
N ASN A 882 17.13 -31.79 1.73
CA ASN A 882 17.11 -33.20 2.14
C ASN A 882 18.39 -33.95 1.74
N MET A 883 19.02 -33.60 0.61
CA MET A 883 20.35 -34.11 0.23
C MET A 883 21.45 -33.61 1.17
N ILE A 884 21.42 -32.33 1.57
CA ILE A 884 22.35 -31.78 2.57
C ILE A 884 22.15 -32.46 3.93
N LYS A 885 20.90 -32.67 4.36
CA LYS A 885 20.56 -33.42 5.58
C LYS A 885 20.96 -34.91 5.49
N GLY A 886 21.07 -35.46 4.28
CA GLY A 886 21.55 -36.82 3.98
C GLY A 886 23.07 -36.96 3.81
N GLY A 887 23.85 -35.90 4.01
CA GLY A 887 25.33 -35.93 3.98
C GLY A 887 25.99 -35.55 2.64
N VAL A 888 25.23 -35.04 1.67
CA VAL A 888 25.78 -34.51 0.40
C VAL A 888 26.35 -33.10 0.64
N SER A 889 27.50 -32.80 0.04
CA SER A 889 28.16 -31.49 0.21
C SER A 889 27.29 -30.34 -0.35
N ARG A 890 27.32 -29.17 0.32
CA ARG A 890 26.53 -27.99 -0.06
C ARG A 890 26.80 -27.54 -1.51
N GLU A 891 28.03 -27.69 -1.98
CA GLU A 891 28.44 -27.34 -3.35
C GLU A 891 27.85 -28.31 -4.41
N GLN A 892 27.70 -29.60 -4.08
CA GLN A 892 27.03 -30.59 -4.92
C GLN A 892 25.51 -30.43 -4.90
N ALA A 893 24.92 -30.10 -3.75
CA ALA A 893 23.48 -29.83 -3.62
C ALA A 893 23.10 -28.53 -4.36
N ALA A 894 23.95 -27.49 -4.30
CA ALA A 894 23.75 -26.26 -5.06
C ALA A 894 23.82 -26.50 -6.57
N ARG A 895 24.78 -27.30 -7.07
CA ARG A 895 24.82 -27.70 -8.48
C ARG A 895 23.59 -28.49 -8.92
N TYR A 896 23.08 -29.38 -8.06
CA TYR A 896 21.85 -30.13 -8.32
C TYR A 896 20.64 -29.19 -8.39
N LEU A 897 20.57 -28.22 -7.47
CA LEU A 897 19.55 -27.18 -7.47
C LEU A 897 19.61 -26.36 -8.77
N THR A 898 20.78 -25.91 -9.20
CA THR A 898 20.95 -25.10 -10.43
C THR A 898 20.58 -25.87 -11.70
N VAL A 899 20.92 -27.17 -11.81
CA VAL A 899 20.58 -27.98 -13.00
C VAL A 899 19.11 -28.38 -13.00
N LEU A 900 18.53 -28.76 -11.86
CA LEU A 900 17.12 -29.12 -11.77
C LEU A 900 16.23 -27.89 -12.02
N THR A 901 16.58 -26.73 -11.46
CA THR A 901 15.87 -25.47 -11.71
C THR A 901 16.00 -25.02 -13.16
N ALA A 902 17.19 -25.11 -13.78
CA ALA A 902 17.36 -24.82 -15.21
C ALA A 902 16.54 -25.78 -16.10
N THR A 903 16.45 -27.07 -15.75
CA THR A 903 15.69 -28.08 -16.53
C THR A 903 14.18 -27.89 -16.36
N ILE A 904 13.73 -27.59 -15.14
CA ILE A 904 12.33 -27.32 -14.79
C ILE A 904 11.85 -26.00 -15.43
N ILE A 905 12.67 -24.96 -15.41
CA ILE A 905 12.40 -23.69 -16.09
C ILE A 905 12.35 -23.92 -17.61
N LEU A 906 13.23 -24.74 -18.18
CA LEU A 906 13.18 -25.10 -19.60
C LEU A 906 11.89 -25.86 -19.99
N THR A 907 11.40 -26.78 -19.15
CA THR A 907 10.20 -27.57 -19.47
C THR A 907 8.87 -26.85 -19.20
N THR A 908 8.88 -25.81 -18.36
CA THR A 908 7.66 -25.09 -17.94
C THR A 908 7.47 -23.77 -18.72
N ILE A 909 8.54 -23.23 -19.31
CA ILE A 909 8.49 -22.02 -20.16
C ILE A 909 8.54 -22.38 -21.66
N ILE A 910 8.94 -23.59 -22.04
CA ILE A 910 9.04 -24.00 -23.44
C ILE A 910 8.32 -25.35 -23.63
N GLY A 911 7.19 -25.34 -24.34
CA GLY A 911 6.63 -26.57 -24.89
C GLY A 911 7.69 -27.27 -25.74
N LYS A 912 8.01 -28.53 -25.42
CA LYS A 912 8.93 -29.44 -26.14
C LYS A 912 9.95 -28.73 -27.05
N VAL A 913 11.13 -28.40 -26.53
CA VAL A 913 12.20 -27.79 -27.33
C VAL A 913 12.62 -28.74 -28.46
N CYS A 914 12.18 -28.45 -29.68
CA CYS A 914 12.91 -28.82 -30.89
C CYS A 914 14.01 -27.77 -31.07
N PHE A 915 15.26 -28.21 -31.26
CA PHE A 915 16.30 -27.30 -31.74
C PHE A 915 15.94 -26.85 -33.16
N THR A 916 16.14 -25.57 -33.48
CA THR A 916 16.07 -25.13 -34.88
C THR A 916 17.22 -25.79 -35.64
N GLU A 917 17.02 -26.07 -36.93
CA GLU A 917 17.97 -26.85 -37.74
C GLU A 917 19.39 -26.25 -37.76
N ASP A 918 19.51 -24.93 -37.58
CA ASP A 918 20.76 -24.17 -37.58
C ASP A 918 21.45 -24.11 -36.19
N THR A 919 20.96 -24.85 -35.19
CA THR A 919 21.54 -24.86 -33.84
C THR A 919 22.96 -25.44 -33.89
N LEU A 920 23.98 -24.66 -33.51
CA LEU A 920 25.38 -25.09 -33.58
C LEU A 920 25.79 -25.99 -32.40
N ILE A 921 26.21 -27.22 -32.71
CA ILE A 921 26.73 -28.25 -31.80
C ILE A 921 28.25 -28.33 -31.91
N LYS A 922 28.93 -28.32 -30.76
CA LYS A 922 30.39 -28.43 -30.71
C LYS A 922 30.85 -29.88 -30.89
N THR A 923 31.67 -30.12 -31.90
CA THR A 923 32.29 -31.42 -32.25
C THR A 923 33.81 -31.37 -32.04
N GLU A 924 34.52 -32.46 -32.36
CA GLU A 924 35.99 -32.49 -32.31
C GLU A 924 36.66 -31.55 -33.33
N ASP A 925 36.00 -31.26 -34.45
CA ASP A 925 36.53 -30.48 -35.58
C ASP A 925 36.00 -29.02 -35.63
N GLY A 926 35.17 -28.60 -34.66
CA GLY A 926 34.62 -27.25 -34.61
C GLY A 926 33.15 -27.20 -34.16
N TYR A 927 32.36 -26.28 -34.73
CA TYR A 927 30.91 -26.24 -34.54
C TYR A 927 30.22 -26.70 -35.82
N LYS A 928 29.18 -27.53 -35.69
CA LYS A 928 28.38 -28.09 -36.78
C LYS A 928 26.89 -27.86 -36.47
N GLU A 929 26.07 -27.52 -37.45
CA GLU A 929 24.62 -27.36 -37.22
C GLU A 929 23.98 -28.69 -36.83
N ILE A 930 22.96 -28.66 -35.97
CA ILE A 930 22.36 -29.86 -35.38
C ILE A 930 21.72 -30.75 -36.45
N LYS A 931 21.23 -30.16 -37.55
CA LYS A 931 20.69 -30.91 -38.70
C LYS A 931 21.73 -31.77 -39.40
N ASP A 932 23.00 -31.39 -39.31
CA ASP A 932 24.10 -32.10 -39.93
C ASP A 932 24.76 -33.11 -38.97
N ILE A 933 24.34 -33.20 -37.69
CA ILE A 933 24.89 -34.18 -36.74
C ILE A 933 24.36 -35.57 -37.07
N GLU A 934 25.26 -36.54 -37.28
CA GLU A 934 24.89 -37.92 -37.62
C GLU A 934 25.23 -38.91 -36.49
N VAL A 935 24.58 -40.08 -36.49
CA VAL A 935 24.92 -41.18 -35.59
C VAL A 935 26.36 -41.62 -35.87
N GLY A 936 27.23 -41.48 -34.87
CA GLY A 936 28.65 -41.74 -34.98
C GLY A 936 29.52 -40.51 -34.76
N ASP A 937 28.99 -39.29 -34.90
CA ASP A 937 29.71 -38.05 -34.62
C ASP A 937 30.13 -37.96 -33.15
N LEU A 938 31.30 -37.37 -32.88
CA LEU A 938 31.75 -37.06 -31.53
C LEU A 938 31.35 -35.63 -31.18
N VAL A 939 30.40 -35.50 -30.25
CA VAL A 939 29.89 -34.20 -29.77
C VAL A 939 30.34 -33.98 -28.34
N TYR A 940 30.63 -32.74 -27.99
CA TYR A 940 30.94 -32.41 -26.61
C TYR A 940 29.67 -32.52 -25.77
N SER A 941 29.69 -33.40 -24.77
CA SER A 941 28.54 -33.71 -23.92
C SER A 941 28.94 -33.70 -22.45
N GLU A 942 28.01 -33.31 -21.60
CA GLU A 942 28.12 -33.37 -20.14
C GLU A 942 27.02 -34.27 -19.60
N ASP A 943 27.39 -35.30 -18.86
CA ASP A 943 26.43 -36.12 -18.13
C ASP A 943 26.01 -35.37 -16.85
N PRO A 944 24.74 -34.94 -16.73
CA PRO A 944 24.28 -34.11 -15.64
C PRO A 944 24.18 -34.86 -14.29
N LEU A 945 24.21 -36.19 -14.29
CA LEU A 945 24.14 -37.00 -13.06
C LEU A 945 25.54 -37.32 -12.51
N THR A 946 26.54 -37.45 -13.37
CA THR A 946 27.90 -37.83 -12.97
C THR A 946 28.92 -36.70 -13.07
N GLY A 947 28.60 -35.61 -13.79
CA GLY A 947 29.49 -34.48 -14.05
C GLY A 947 30.61 -34.78 -15.03
N GLU A 948 30.57 -35.93 -15.71
CA GLU A 948 31.56 -36.31 -16.71
C GLU A 948 31.40 -35.45 -17.96
N LYS A 949 32.43 -34.67 -18.31
CA LYS A 949 32.47 -33.82 -19.52
C LYS A 949 33.46 -34.39 -20.52
N GLY A 950 33.07 -34.48 -21.78
CA GLY A 950 33.99 -34.87 -22.85
C GLY A 950 33.31 -35.10 -24.19
N LEU A 951 34.10 -35.43 -25.19
CA LEU A 951 33.59 -35.87 -26.49
C LEU A 951 32.93 -37.25 -26.30
N LYS A 952 31.63 -37.31 -26.58
CA LYS A 952 30.84 -38.54 -26.53
C LYS A 952 30.28 -38.83 -27.92
N ARG A 953 30.21 -40.11 -28.26
CA ARG A 953 29.72 -40.55 -29.57
C ARG A 953 28.20 -40.49 -29.58
N VAL A 954 27.63 -39.82 -30.58
CA VAL A 954 26.19 -39.79 -30.83
C VAL A 954 25.74 -41.19 -31.22
N THR A 955 24.89 -41.80 -30.40
CA THR A 955 24.39 -43.17 -30.64
C THR A 955 23.05 -43.20 -31.36
N ASN A 956 22.29 -42.10 -31.34
CA ASN A 956 21.01 -41.91 -32.02
C ASN A 956 20.78 -40.41 -32.28
N VAL A 957 20.08 -40.09 -33.37
CA VAL A 957 19.55 -38.75 -33.64
C VAL A 957 18.02 -38.84 -33.75
N PHE A 958 17.31 -37.91 -33.11
CA PHE A 958 15.85 -37.89 -33.10
C PHE A 958 15.38 -36.65 -33.87
N VAL A 959 14.85 -36.86 -35.08
CA VAL A 959 14.11 -35.84 -35.82
C VAL A 959 12.65 -35.97 -35.43
N ASN A 960 12.04 -34.90 -34.92
CA ASN A 960 10.66 -34.95 -34.43
C ASN A 960 9.68 -34.94 -35.62
N GLU A 961 9.47 -36.09 -36.26
CA GLU A 961 8.29 -36.31 -37.09
C GLU A 961 7.10 -36.60 -36.18
N THR A 962 6.32 -35.58 -35.84
CA THR A 962 5.02 -35.78 -35.20
C THR A 962 3.93 -35.11 -36.01
N SER A 963 3.34 -35.85 -36.95
CA SER A 963 1.96 -35.68 -37.41
C SER A 963 1.48 -36.95 -38.10
N VAL A 964 0.31 -37.45 -37.71
CA VAL A 964 -0.49 -38.28 -38.62
C VAL A 964 -0.91 -37.33 -39.74
N LEU A 965 -0.39 -37.48 -40.95
CA LEU A 965 -0.81 -36.65 -42.07
C LEU A 965 -2.10 -37.20 -42.66
N VAL A 966 -3.06 -36.31 -42.92
CA VAL A 966 -4.28 -36.60 -43.68
C VAL A 966 -4.07 -36.06 -45.09
N ARG A 967 -4.42 -36.87 -46.09
CA ARG A 967 -4.37 -36.49 -47.49
C ARG A 967 -5.77 -36.14 -47.94
N ILE A 968 -5.99 -34.86 -48.22
CA ILE A 968 -7.25 -34.35 -48.75
C ILE A 968 -7.10 -34.26 -50.26
N TYR A 969 -8.04 -34.86 -50.98
CA TYR A 969 -8.09 -34.79 -52.44
C TYR A 969 -9.19 -33.80 -52.82
N VAL A 970 -8.81 -32.68 -53.45
CA VAL A 970 -9.74 -31.69 -54.00
C VAL A 970 -9.57 -31.72 -55.51
N GLU A 971 -10.57 -32.27 -56.21
CA GLU A 971 -10.51 -32.55 -57.65
C GLU A 971 -9.26 -33.38 -58.02
N ASP A 972 -8.31 -32.81 -58.76
CA ASP A 972 -7.08 -33.46 -59.21
C ASP A 972 -5.85 -33.10 -58.32
N GLU A 973 -6.04 -32.32 -57.25
CA GLU A 973 -4.97 -31.89 -56.34
C GLU A 973 -4.98 -32.64 -55.00
N GLU A 974 -3.80 -33.09 -54.56
CA GLU A 974 -3.58 -33.73 -53.27
C GLU A 974 -2.93 -32.73 -52.31
N ILE A 975 -3.57 -32.52 -51.15
CA ILE A 975 -3.09 -31.65 -50.09
C ILE A 975 -2.78 -32.52 -48.86
N GLU A 976 -1.50 -32.53 -48.46
CA GLU A 976 -1.04 -33.26 -47.28
C GLU A 976 -0.94 -32.30 -46.09
N THR A 977 -1.63 -32.63 -45.00
CA THR A 977 -1.79 -31.71 -43.85
C THR A 977 -2.01 -32.46 -42.54
N THR A 978 -1.99 -31.78 -41.40
CA THR A 978 -2.24 -32.39 -40.09
C THR A 978 -3.74 -32.47 -39.80
N PRO A 979 -4.22 -33.40 -38.95
CA PRO A 979 -5.67 -33.65 -38.80
C PRO A 979 -6.40 -32.48 -38.13
N THR A 980 -5.66 -31.64 -37.41
CA THR A 980 -6.16 -30.44 -36.75
C THR A 980 -6.07 -29.18 -37.62
N HIS A 981 -5.45 -29.27 -38.82
CA HIS A 981 -5.30 -28.12 -39.71
C HIS A 981 -6.67 -27.69 -40.26
N PRO A 982 -7.10 -26.42 -40.09
CA PRO A 982 -8.43 -25.99 -40.49
C PRO A 982 -8.49 -25.68 -42.00
N PHE A 983 -9.52 -26.19 -42.68
CA PHE A 983 -9.87 -25.85 -44.05
C PHE A 983 -11.20 -25.11 -44.10
N TRP A 984 -11.30 -24.12 -44.98
CA TRP A 984 -12.54 -23.39 -45.20
C TRP A 984 -13.43 -24.16 -46.18
N VAL A 985 -14.58 -24.65 -45.71
CA VAL A 985 -15.56 -25.38 -46.52
C VAL A 985 -16.76 -24.48 -46.81
N ILE A 986 -17.09 -24.32 -48.09
CA ILE A 986 -18.20 -23.47 -48.54
C ILE A 986 -19.52 -23.97 -47.90
N GLY A 987 -20.21 -23.09 -47.18
CA GLY A 987 -21.47 -23.41 -46.49
C GLY A 987 -21.34 -24.06 -45.11
N LYS A 988 -20.12 -24.41 -44.65
CA LYS A 988 -19.88 -24.98 -43.31
C LYS A 988 -18.85 -24.23 -42.46
N GLY A 989 -18.07 -23.32 -43.04
CA GLY A 989 -17.04 -22.56 -42.31
C GLY A 989 -15.74 -23.35 -42.13
N TRP A 990 -14.98 -23.06 -41.08
CA TRP A 990 -13.71 -23.74 -40.79
C TRP A 990 -13.96 -25.14 -40.22
N VAL A 991 -13.44 -26.16 -40.91
CA VAL A 991 -13.53 -27.57 -40.52
C VAL A 991 -12.12 -28.14 -40.45
N ALA A 992 -11.80 -28.90 -39.38
CA ALA A 992 -10.50 -29.55 -39.26
C ALA A 992 -10.33 -30.62 -40.35
N ALA A 993 -9.12 -30.74 -40.91
CA ALA A 993 -8.80 -31.69 -41.98
C ALA A 993 -9.21 -33.14 -41.68
N GLY A 994 -9.10 -33.57 -40.41
CA GLY A 994 -9.49 -34.91 -39.97
C GLY A 994 -11.00 -35.17 -39.98
N ASP A 995 -11.81 -34.12 -40.02
CA ASP A 995 -13.28 -34.18 -39.99
C ASP A 995 -13.91 -33.96 -41.39
N ILE A 996 -13.09 -33.88 -42.44
CA ILE A 996 -13.54 -33.75 -43.83
C ILE A 996 -13.83 -35.14 -44.42
N GLU A 997 -15.11 -35.40 -44.72
CA GLU A 997 -15.54 -36.65 -45.39
C GLU A 997 -15.70 -36.47 -46.91
N ALA A 998 -15.48 -37.55 -47.67
CA ALA A 998 -15.61 -37.54 -49.12
C ALA A 998 -17.05 -37.21 -49.56
N GLY A 999 -17.20 -36.17 -50.39
CA GLY A 999 -18.51 -35.68 -50.84
C GLY A 999 -19.05 -34.48 -50.06
N LEU A 1000 -18.29 -33.93 -49.11
CA LEU A 1000 -18.51 -32.57 -48.60
C LEU A 1000 -17.97 -31.53 -49.60
N ALA A 1001 -18.74 -31.27 -50.65
CA ALA A 1001 -18.58 -30.09 -51.51
C ALA A 1001 -19.92 -29.36 -51.63
#